data_AF-A0A2T2V3N8-F1
#
_entry.id   AF-A0A2T2V3N8-F1
#
_cell.length_a   1.000
_cell.length_b   1.000
_cell.length_c   1.000
_cell.angle_alpha   90.00
_cell.angle_beta   90.00
_cell.angle_gamma   90.00
#
_symmetry.space_group_name_H-M   'P 1'
#
loop_
_entity.id
_entity.type
_entity.pdbx_description
1 polymer ?
#
loop_
_entity_poly.entity_id
_entity_poly.type
_entity_poly.pdbx_seq_one_letter_code
_entity_poly.pdbx_strand_id
1 'polypeptide(L)'
;MTAALQRGDALDHTLLFGPPGLGKCITPDSLVLTGQGLVPFRELIPNDLKPGTSCPLEAEVFGTEGLEKTSHVYASGRTSTRRVTTRSGFVLEGTPQHPVRVATPQGPQWRRLDQLEAGDPVAIGRGTELWADDVHRTFWTPDAPADRRHRMEARVGRLHAALADALDRPPAAVELRSAYCAMQEITASPTPEQTAHRLGLPLADGNAVATVAQPWDRVASGFTRLNDGRRSLTLDADLAYLLGVLVGDGNWERGANAPAFTITCDEAAMQEELRRVSREAFGKAPAVQTCGDRTAKLRFSQNQGKACLRLGSEAAGAWEKEIPSAVLTSPRAVVVGFLQGLFDADGHAREDGVELGTRSEALARQVQLVLANLGIVAYRSTKERAGTLFQVLYVGGRDALRFYEEVGFRLERKYARREALRQKERGWSRCGLVPGANGPLAALLDKTTPHSRAVHKTFSHVKRGDRVPSRQQIKKYLDLLPDRVRREPEYETIQALTDPHVLWDAVAEVEEDEAETFDFVVPGTHSFVANGFYNHNTTLAHITAEEMGAKIVTTSGPVLEKPASLSGVLTNLEEGDVLFIDEIHRLASVVEEYLYSAMEDYRIDILIDSGPSSRTVQVKLKPFTLVGATTRKGLLTAPLRARFGIDLRFDYYPAEVLQEIVERSAGILSIEITDDGAFEVARRSRGTPRVANRLLRRTRDFAEVEGEGVITEDIADHALGALDVDEEGLDDMDTRILLTLIENFGGGPTGLNNLSVSVGENAGTIEEVYEPYLIQEGFMERTPRGRIALRRAYHHFDLTPPEEEDLFG
;
A
#
# COMPACT_ATOMS: atom_id res chain seq x y z
N MET A 1 13.03 -3.09 -34.83
CA MET A 1 11.62 -2.67 -34.76
C MET A 1 11.14 -2.07 -36.08
N THR A 2 11.64 -0.90 -36.53
CA THR A 2 11.23 -0.29 -37.82
C THR A 2 11.32 -1.24 -39.03
N ALA A 3 12.38 -2.05 -39.11
CA ALA A 3 12.54 -3.04 -40.18
C ALA A 3 11.51 -4.19 -40.11
N ALA A 4 11.07 -4.59 -38.92
CA ALA A 4 10.03 -5.61 -38.75
C ALA A 4 8.65 -5.04 -39.12
N LEU A 5 8.35 -3.82 -38.65
CA LEU A 5 7.13 -3.08 -39.02
C LEU A 5 7.01 -2.88 -40.53
N GLN A 6 8.11 -2.58 -41.22
CA GLN A 6 8.12 -2.44 -42.68
C GLN A 6 7.85 -3.75 -43.43
N ARG A 7 8.17 -4.90 -42.83
CA ARG A 7 7.89 -6.22 -43.41
C ARG A 7 6.49 -6.74 -43.05
N GLY A 8 5.89 -6.21 -41.98
CA GLY A 8 4.64 -6.72 -41.43
C GLY A 8 4.82 -8.06 -40.67
N ASP A 9 6.04 -8.33 -40.20
CA ASP A 9 6.39 -9.57 -39.49
C ASP A 9 6.49 -9.33 -37.97
N ALA A 10 6.41 -10.42 -37.19
CA ALA A 10 6.80 -10.42 -35.79
C ALA A 10 8.26 -9.95 -35.62
N LEU A 11 8.55 -9.34 -34.47
CA LEU A 11 9.93 -8.99 -34.11
C LEU A 11 10.71 -10.27 -33.76
N ASP A 12 12.01 -10.28 -34.08
CA ASP A 12 12.90 -11.35 -33.63
C ASP A 12 12.86 -11.48 -32.11
N HIS A 13 12.98 -12.72 -31.62
CA HIS A 13 13.03 -12.98 -30.19
C HIS A 13 14.14 -12.18 -29.52
N THR A 14 13.80 -11.49 -28.44
CA THR A 14 14.65 -10.50 -27.78
C THR A 14 15.02 -10.95 -26.37
N LEU A 15 16.31 -10.97 -26.04
CA LEU A 15 16.80 -11.18 -24.69
C LEU A 15 17.22 -9.83 -24.08
N LEU A 16 16.62 -9.47 -22.95
CA LEU A 16 16.98 -8.33 -22.11
C LEU A 16 17.82 -8.84 -20.94
N PHE A 17 19.01 -8.27 -20.71
CA PHE A 17 19.80 -8.67 -19.56
C PHE A 17 20.69 -7.56 -19.00
N GLY A 18 20.76 -7.51 -17.67
CA GLY A 18 21.46 -6.49 -16.90
C GLY A 18 21.00 -6.42 -15.43
N PRO A 19 21.57 -5.54 -14.60
CA PRO A 19 21.27 -5.48 -13.16
C PRO A 19 19.78 -5.15 -12.87
N PRO A 20 19.22 -5.65 -11.75
CA PRO A 20 17.78 -5.56 -11.45
C PRO A 20 17.30 -4.13 -11.15
N GLY A 21 16.13 -3.72 -11.67
CA GLY A 21 15.46 -2.52 -11.16
C GLY A 21 14.50 -1.72 -12.04
N LEU A 22 13.41 -2.30 -12.58
CA LEU A 22 12.38 -1.53 -13.29
C LEU A 22 11.30 -0.88 -12.37
N GLY A 23 11.73 -0.31 -11.24
CA GLY A 23 11.35 1.01 -10.70
C GLY A 23 9.89 1.49 -10.55
N LYS A 24 8.84 0.65 -10.49
CA LYS A 24 7.44 1.12 -10.37
C LYS A 24 6.82 0.68 -9.06
N CYS A 25 6.91 1.49 -8.02
CA CYS A 25 6.54 1.05 -6.66
C CYS A 25 5.67 2.10 -5.95
N ILE A 26 4.88 1.68 -4.98
CA ILE A 26 4.05 2.54 -4.13
C ILE A 26 4.36 2.29 -2.65
N THR A 27 3.94 3.21 -1.78
CA THR A 27 4.20 3.10 -0.34
C THR A 27 3.35 2.03 0.36
N PRO A 28 3.86 1.38 1.42
CA PRO A 28 3.18 0.28 2.11
C PRO A 28 1.92 0.71 2.88
N ASP A 29 1.75 2.01 3.15
CA ASP A 29 0.55 2.55 3.80
C ASP A 29 -0.62 2.79 2.82
N SER A 30 -0.39 2.54 1.54
CA SER A 30 -1.43 2.63 0.51
C SER A 30 -2.51 1.57 0.72
N LEU A 31 -3.78 1.96 0.66
CA LEU A 31 -4.90 1.03 0.70
C LEU A 31 -5.18 0.51 -0.71
N VAL A 32 -4.99 -0.79 -0.91
CA VAL A 32 -5.27 -1.50 -2.16
C VAL A 32 -6.72 -1.99 -2.14
N LEU A 33 -7.44 -1.77 -3.23
CA LEU A 33 -8.79 -2.32 -3.39
C LEU A 33 -8.70 -3.79 -3.82
N THR A 34 -9.27 -4.68 -3.01
CA THR A 34 -9.18 -6.14 -3.18
C THR A 34 -10.56 -6.78 -3.22
N GLY A 35 -10.62 -8.09 -3.52
CA GLY A 35 -11.84 -8.88 -3.36
C GLY A 35 -12.37 -8.93 -1.92
N GLN A 36 -11.54 -8.57 -0.93
CA GLN A 36 -11.89 -8.52 0.49
C GLN A 36 -12.16 -7.09 0.98
N GLY A 37 -12.28 -6.10 0.09
CA GLY A 37 -12.42 -4.69 0.48
C GLY A 37 -11.09 -3.94 0.42
N LEU A 38 -10.93 -2.90 1.25
CA LEU A 38 -9.72 -2.08 1.24
C LEU A 38 -8.69 -2.67 2.20
N VAL A 39 -7.56 -3.12 1.68
CA VAL A 39 -6.50 -3.74 2.48
C VAL A 39 -5.27 -2.84 2.45
N PRO A 40 -4.68 -2.46 3.60
CA PRO A 40 -3.39 -1.80 3.64
C PRO A 40 -2.34 -2.66 2.93
N PHE A 41 -1.56 -2.06 2.04
CA PHE A 41 -0.61 -2.81 1.23
C PHE A 41 0.40 -3.57 2.09
N ARG A 42 0.84 -2.98 3.21
CA ARG A 42 1.61 -3.64 4.28
C ARG A 42 1.05 -4.99 4.72
N GLU A 43 -0.27 -5.14 4.81
CA GLU A 43 -0.90 -6.39 5.27
C GLU A 43 -0.86 -7.49 4.19
N LEU A 44 -0.69 -7.12 2.92
CA LEU A 44 -0.47 -8.06 1.82
C LEU A 44 1.00 -8.53 1.73
N ILE A 45 1.93 -7.81 2.37
CA ILE A 45 3.37 -8.08 2.29
C ILE A 45 3.81 -8.95 3.47
N PRO A 46 4.59 -10.03 3.27
CA PRO A 46 5.18 -10.78 4.36
C PRO A 46 6.13 -9.91 5.20
N ASN A 47 5.99 -9.99 6.54
CA ASN A 47 6.76 -9.15 7.48
C ASN A 47 8.28 -9.33 7.41
N ASP A 48 8.76 -10.44 6.85
CA ASP A 48 10.17 -10.82 6.72
C ASP A 48 10.76 -10.54 5.33
N LEU A 49 9.99 -9.92 4.42
CA LEU A 49 10.47 -9.57 3.09
C LEU A 49 11.52 -8.46 3.16
N LYS A 50 12.76 -8.78 2.76
CA LYS A 50 13.90 -7.85 2.81
C LYS A 50 13.92 -6.93 1.58
N PRO A 51 14.42 -5.69 1.71
CA PRO A 51 14.67 -4.84 0.54
C PRO A 51 15.53 -5.56 -0.52
N GLY A 52 15.13 -5.42 -1.78
CA GLY A 52 15.76 -6.05 -2.92
C GLY A 52 15.26 -7.46 -3.25
N THR A 53 14.38 -8.06 -2.43
CA THR A 53 13.88 -9.42 -2.65
C THR A 53 12.42 -9.47 -3.08
N SER A 54 12.01 -10.60 -3.67
CA SER A 54 10.62 -10.89 -4.03
C SER A 54 10.12 -12.16 -3.35
N CYS A 55 8.80 -12.28 -3.24
CA CYS A 55 8.14 -13.54 -2.89
C CYS A 55 6.82 -13.69 -3.65
N PRO A 56 6.31 -14.93 -3.83
CA PRO A 56 4.97 -15.14 -4.36
C PRO A 56 3.90 -14.46 -3.49
N LEU A 57 2.89 -13.90 -4.14
CA LEU A 57 1.71 -13.31 -3.49
C LEU A 57 0.49 -13.60 -4.36
N GLU A 58 -0.54 -14.25 -3.82
CA GLU A 58 -1.79 -14.58 -4.51
C GLU A 58 -2.98 -13.76 -3.98
N ALA A 59 -2.81 -12.45 -3.80
CA ALA A 59 -3.88 -11.55 -3.41
C ALA A 59 -4.77 -11.19 -4.62
N GLU A 60 -6.09 -11.08 -4.41
CA GLU A 60 -7.02 -10.61 -5.46
C GLU A 60 -7.15 -9.09 -5.40
N VAL A 61 -6.67 -8.38 -6.41
CA VAL A 61 -6.66 -6.92 -6.51
C VAL A 61 -7.57 -6.45 -7.63
N PHE A 62 -8.20 -5.29 -7.47
CA PHE A 62 -9.09 -4.72 -8.48
C PHE A 62 -8.32 -3.78 -9.41
N GLY A 63 -8.36 -4.03 -10.71
CA GLY A 63 -7.74 -3.24 -11.78
C GLY A 63 -8.75 -2.67 -12.78
N THR A 64 -8.32 -2.44 -14.01
CA THR A 64 -9.14 -1.87 -15.09
C THR A 64 -10.20 -2.82 -15.61
N GLU A 65 -10.01 -4.14 -15.50
CA GLU A 65 -10.95 -5.16 -16.01
C GLU A 65 -11.64 -5.97 -14.91
N GLY A 66 -11.45 -5.62 -13.64
CA GLY A 66 -12.05 -6.32 -12.50
C GLY A 66 -11.03 -6.86 -11.52
N LEU A 67 -11.41 -7.92 -10.81
CA LEU A 67 -10.54 -8.61 -9.85
C LEU A 67 -9.56 -9.54 -10.59
N GLU A 68 -8.30 -9.45 -10.23
CA GLU A 68 -7.22 -10.27 -10.75
C GLU A 68 -6.29 -10.71 -9.62
N LYS A 69 -5.70 -11.90 -9.76
CA LYS A 69 -4.72 -12.39 -8.79
C LYS A 69 -3.35 -11.82 -9.08
N THR A 70 -2.69 -11.34 -8.03
CA THR A 70 -1.25 -11.04 -8.08
C THR A 70 -0.46 -12.33 -8.24
N SER A 71 0.79 -12.21 -8.69
CA SER A 71 1.73 -13.35 -8.74
C SER A 71 2.86 -13.22 -7.73
N HIS A 72 3.45 -12.02 -7.62
CA HIS A 72 4.62 -11.75 -6.79
C HIS A 72 4.52 -10.36 -6.19
N VAL A 73 5.19 -10.16 -5.06
CA VAL A 73 5.47 -8.86 -4.47
C VAL A 73 6.98 -8.67 -4.35
N TYR A 74 7.45 -7.46 -4.58
CA TYR A 74 8.85 -7.04 -4.56
C TYR A 74 9.03 -5.89 -3.58
N ALA A 75 10.02 -6.01 -2.70
CA ALA A 75 10.42 -4.94 -1.81
C ALA A 75 11.53 -4.12 -2.47
N SER A 76 11.24 -2.90 -2.88
CA SER A 76 12.26 -2.01 -3.48
C SER A 76 13.12 -1.30 -2.44
N GLY A 77 12.72 -1.33 -1.18
CA GLY A 77 13.34 -0.55 -0.12
C GLY A 77 13.01 0.93 -0.21
N ARG A 78 13.82 1.75 0.47
CA ARG A 78 13.64 3.21 0.51
C ARG A 78 14.12 3.84 -0.80
N THR A 79 13.24 4.56 -1.47
CA THR A 79 13.54 5.21 -2.76
C THR A 79 12.94 6.62 -2.78
N SER A 80 13.35 7.43 -3.75
CA SER A 80 12.63 8.68 -4.04
C SER A 80 11.19 8.37 -4.41
N THR A 81 10.28 9.16 -3.86
CA THR A 81 8.87 9.11 -4.19
C THR A 81 8.36 10.48 -4.65
N ARG A 82 7.25 10.44 -5.38
CA ARG A 82 6.42 11.57 -5.73
C ARG A 82 5.09 11.37 -5.04
N ARG A 83 4.71 12.30 -4.18
CA ARG A 83 3.40 12.34 -3.55
C ARG A 83 2.49 13.26 -4.38
N VAL A 84 1.45 12.69 -4.95
CA VAL A 84 0.48 13.40 -5.79
C VAL A 84 -0.82 13.56 -5.03
N THR A 85 -1.21 14.81 -4.79
CA THR A 85 -2.46 15.18 -4.13
C THR A 85 -3.43 15.74 -5.17
N THR A 86 -4.64 15.19 -5.24
CA THR A 86 -5.71 15.67 -6.12
C THR A 86 -6.51 16.81 -5.49
N ARG A 87 -7.31 17.52 -6.28
CA ARG A 87 -8.18 18.61 -5.80
C ARG A 87 -9.26 18.16 -4.81
N SER A 88 -9.70 16.90 -4.88
CA SER A 88 -10.59 16.34 -3.85
C SER A 88 -9.82 15.82 -2.64
N GLY A 89 -8.49 15.77 -2.68
CA GLY A 89 -7.62 15.39 -1.57
C GLY A 89 -7.26 13.91 -1.48
N PHE A 90 -7.50 13.12 -2.55
CA PHE A 90 -6.90 11.80 -2.72
C PHE A 90 -5.40 11.95 -2.90
N VAL A 91 -4.63 11.04 -2.30
CA VAL A 91 -3.17 11.07 -2.30
C VAL A 91 -2.63 9.71 -2.70
N LEU A 92 -1.68 9.72 -3.63
CA LEU A 92 -0.86 8.55 -3.96
C LEU A 92 0.61 8.94 -3.81
N GLU A 93 1.40 8.05 -3.22
CA GLU A 93 2.84 8.20 -3.15
C GLU A 93 3.51 6.96 -3.73
N GLY A 94 4.44 7.20 -4.66
CA GLY A 94 5.16 6.13 -5.34
C GLY A 94 6.37 6.64 -6.10
N THR A 95 7.10 5.75 -6.75
CA THR A 95 8.32 6.11 -7.49
C THR A 95 8.00 7.07 -8.65
N PRO A 96 8.94 7.96 -9.06
CA PRO A 96 8.71 8.92 -10.13
C PRO A 96 8.22 8.29 -11.45
N GLN A 97 8.66 7.06 -11.76
CA GLN A 97 8.31 6.34 -12.97
C GLN A 97 6.97 5.58 -12.87
N HIS A 98 6.32 5.57 -11.70
CA HIS A 98 5.07 4.87 -11.47
C HIS A 98 3.96 5.51 -12.33
N PRO A 99 3.30 4.77 -13.22
CA PRO A 99 2.25 5.32 -14.07
C PRO A 99 0.87 5.28 -13.39
N VAL A 100 0.13 6.37 -13.56
CA VAL A 100 -1.29 6.46 -13.23
C VAL A 100 -2.11 6.80 -14.46
N ARG A 101 -3.40 6.47 -14.41
CA ARG A 101 -4.31 6.70 -15.54
C ARG A 101 -4.78 8.16 -15.58
N VAL A 102 -4.65 8.83 -16.71
CA VAL A 102 -5.07 10.22 -16.95
C VAL A 102 -6.04 10.33 -18.13
N ALA A 103 -6.97 11.28 -18.08
CA ALA A 103 -7.87 11.56 -19.20
C ALA A 103 -7.22 12.44 -20.27
N THR A 104 -7.24 11.99 -21.52
CA THR A 104 -6.73 12.75 -22.67
C THR A 104 -7.81 12.85 -23.77
N PRO A 105 -7.65 13.75 -24.76
CA PRO A 105 -8.51 13.78 -25.95
C PRO A 105 -8.51 12.48 -26.77
N GLN A 106 -7.50 11.63 -26.61
CA GLN A 106 -7.40 10.31 -27.26
C GLN A 106 -8.02 9.19 -26.40
N GLY A 107 -8.49 9.52 -25.19
CA GLY A 107 -9.02 8.57 -24.21
C GLY A 107 -8.17 8.49 -22.95
N PRO A 108 -8.49 7.59 -22.02
CA PRO A 108 -7.65 7.31 -20.87
C PRO A 108 -6.25 6.81 -21.30
N GLN A 109 -5.18 7.40 -20.80
CA GLN A 109 -3.79 7.00 -21.05
C GLN A 109 -3.01 6.83 -19.75
N TRP A 110 -1.93 6.06 -19.77
CA TRP A 110 -1.00 5.94 -18.64
C TRP A 110 0.04 7.06 -18.69
N ARG A 111 0.25 7.77 -17.58
CA ARG A 111 1.26 8.82 -17.45
C ARG A 111 2.01 8.65 -16.12
N ARG A 112 3.32 8.84 -16.13
CA ARG A 112 4.17 8.66 -14.94
C ARG A 112 3.95 9.78 -13.91
N LEU A 113 4.15 9.49 -12.62
CA LEU A 113 4.04 10.49 -11.56
C LEU A 113 4.96 11.70 -11.79
N ASP A 114 6.15 11.49 -12.36
CA ASP A 114 7.10 12.56 -12.69
C ASP A 114 6.71 13.44 -13.89
N GLN A 115 5.69 13.03 -14.65
CA GLN A 115 5.13 13.76 -15.78
C GLN A 115 3.82 14.45 -15.43
N LEU A 116 3.32 14.30 -14.21
CA LEU A 116 2.07 14.92 -13.79
C LEU A 116 2.30 16.37 -13.37
N GLU A 117 1.44 17.24 -13.87
CA GLU A 117 1.41 18.65 -13.51
C GLU A 117 0.07 19.02 -12.86
N ALA A 118 0.05 20.13 -12.11
CA ALA A 118 -1.17 20.65 -11.52
C ALA A 118 -2.23 20.91 -12.60
N GLY A 119 -3.40 20.29 -12.44
CA GLY A 119 -4.49 20.34 -13.41
C GLY A 119 -4.69 19.05 -14.22
N ASP A 120 -3.70 18.15 -14.27
CA ASP A 120 -3.84 16.88 -14.97
C ASP A 120 -4.97 16.02 -14.39
N PRO A 121 -5.90 15.51 -15.21
CA PRO A 121 -7.06 14.77 -14.73
C PRO A 121 -6.75 13.28 -14.53
N VAL A 122 -6.38 12.90 -13.32
CA VAL A 122 -6.11 11.49 -12.92
C VAL A 122 -7.40 10.72 -12.63
N ALA A 123 -7.38 9.41 -12.88
CA ALA A 123 -8.49 8.50 -12.63
C ALA A 123 -8.53 8.07 -11.17
N ILE A 124 -9.64 8.36 -10.50
CA ILE A 124 -9.94 7.89 -9.15
C ILE A 124 -11.10 6.90 -9.19
N GLY A 125 -10.92 5.69 -8.65
CA GLY A 125 -11.95 4.68 -8.51
C GLY A 125 -13.10 5.15 -7.61
N ARG A 126 -14.33 4.92 -8.06
CA ARG A 126 -15.55 5.33 -7.38
C ARG A 126 -16.66 4.30 -7.62
N GLY A 127 -17.45 4.00 -6.59
CA GLY A 127 -18.67 3.20 -6.73
C GLY A 127 -18.38 1.79 -7.24
N THR A 128 -17.21 1.26 -6.92
CA THR A 128 -16.79 -0.11 -7.27
C THR A 128 -17.56 -1.15 -6.49
N GLU A 129 -18.07 -0.81 -5.29
CA GLU A 129 -18.89 -1.67 -4.43
C GLU A 129 -18.26 -3.05 -4.17
N LEU A 130 -16.92 -3.09 -4.07
CA LEU A 130 -16.18 -4.28 -3.69
C LEU A 130 -16.02 -4.34 -2.18
N TRP A 131 -16.55 -5.42 -1.60
CA TRP A 131 -16.60 -5.68 -0.16
C TRP A 131 -16.33 -7.16 0.08
N ALA A 132 -15.81 -7.50 1.26
CA ALA A 132 -15.72 -8.91 1.65
C ALA A 132 -17.11 -9.55 1.78
N ASP A 133 -17.20 -10.86 1.51
CA ASP A 133 -18.42 -11.64 1.76
C ASP A 133 -18.52 -12.08 3.23
N ASP A 134 -17.38 -12.39 3.84
CA ASP A 134 -17.32 -12.97 5.18
C ASP A 134 -17.26 -11.91 6.27
N VAL A 135 -18.09 -12.12 7.30
CA VAL A 135 -18.07 -11.29 8.50
C VAL A 135 -16.96 -11.74 9.44
N HIS A 136 -16.14 -10.80 9.91
CA HIS A 136 -15.08 -11.10 10.87
C HIS A 136 -15.64 -11.69 12.18
N ARG A 137 -15.06 -12.81 12.63
CA ARG A 137 -15.41 -13.47 13.89
C ARG A 137 -14.16 -13.63 14.75
N THR A 138 -14.26 -13.18 16.00
CA THR A 138 -13.20 -13.34 16.99
C THR A 138 -13.71 -14.10 18.21
N PHE A 139 -12.80 -14.78 18.88
CA PHE A 139 -13.08 -15.49 20.14
C PHE A 139 -12.35 -14.78 21.25
N TRP A 140 -12.93 -14.74 22.46
CA TRP A 140 -12.28 -14.16 23.62
C TRP A 140 -12.74 -14.80 24.91
N THR A 141 -11.83 -14.92 25.88
CA THR A 141 -12.12 -15.48 27.21
C THR A 141 -12.24 -14.32 28.20
N PRO A 142 -13.43 -14.13 28.82
CA PRO A 142 -13.57 -13.19 29.91
C PRO A 142 -12.67 -13.53 31.07
N ASP A 143 -11.99 -12.52 31.60
CA ASP A 143 -11.36 -12.65 32.91
C ASP A 143 -12.46 -13.09 33.89
N ALA A 144 -12.25 -14.22 34.56
CA ALA A 144 -13.22 -14.72 35.53
C ALA A 144 -13.42 -13.66 36.63
N PRO A 145 -14.64 -13.51 37.17
CA PRO A 145 -14.86 -12.69 38.37
C PRO A 145 -13.90 -13.08 39.51
N ALA A 146 -13.48 -14.36 39.55
CA ALA A 146 -12.55 -14.91 40.52
C ALA A 146 -11.12 -14.34 40.41
N ASP A 147 -10.55 -14.13 39.22
CA ASP A 147 -9.14 -13.68 39.09
C ASP A 147 -8.95 -12.20 39.43
N ARG A 148 -9.96 -11.36 39.15
CA ARG A 148 -9.96 -9.97 39.60
C ARG A 148 -10.14 -9.87 41.10
N ARG A 149 -11.05 -10.67 41.65
CA ARG A 149 -11.26 -10.79 43.10
C ARG A 149 -10.01 -11.28 43.81
N HIS A 150 -9.36 -12.33 43.31
CA HIS A 150 -8.15 -12.91 43.90
C HIS A 150 -6.97 -11.93 43.86
N ARG A 151 -6.76 -11.19 42.76
CA ARG A 151 -5.73 -10.14 42.67
C ARG A 151 -5.99 -8.96 43.60
N MET A 152 -7.26 -8.54 43.72
CA MET A 152 -7.66 -7.48 44.64
C MET A 152 -7.51 -7.93 46.11
N GLU A 153 -7.94 -9.15 46.42
CA GLU A 153 -7.80 -9.76 47.75
C GLU A 153 -6.33 -9.93 48.14
N ALA A 154 -5.49 -10.46 47.26
CA ALA A 154 -4.04 -10.57 47.51
C ALA A 154 -3.36 -9.21 47.71
N ARG A 155 -3.81 -8.18 46.98
CA ARG A 155 -3.27 -6.81 47.10
C ARG A 155 -3.71 -6.14 48.40
N VAL A 156 -4.99 -6.23 48.75
CA VAL A 156 -5.52 -5.72 50.02
C VAL A 156 -4.86 -6.47 51.19
N GLY A 157 -4.65 -7.77 51.08
CA GLY A 157 -3.93 -8.56 52.09
C GLY A 157 -2.49 -8.11 52.31
N ARG A 158 -1.72 -7.88 51.23
CA ARG A 158 -0.35 -7.36 51.35
C ARG A 158 -0.29 -5.96 51.95
N LEU A 159 -1.19 -5.06 51.52
CA LEU A 159 -1.24 -3.70 52.01
C LEU A 159 -1.65 -3.64 53.49
N HIS A 160 -2.64 -4.46 53.87
CA HIS A 160 -3.07 -4.60 55.26
C HIS A 160 -1.93 -5.10 56.13
N ALA A 161 -1.21 -6.15 55.70
CA ALA A 161 -0.05 -6.67 56.43
C ALA A 161 1.06 -5.63 56.59
N ALA A 162 1.41 -4.89 55.53
CA ALA A 162 2.43 -3.85 55.58
C ALA A 162 2.04 -2.69 56.50
N LEU A 163 0.77 -2.28 56.50
CA LEU A 163 0.26 -1.25 57.42
C LEU A 163 0.23 -1.75 58.86
N ALA A 164 -0.18 -3.00 59.09
CA ALA A 164 -0.25 -3.57 60.42
C ALA A 164 1.14 -3.68 61.06
N ASP A 165 2.15 -4.05 60.27
CA ASP A 165 3.56 -4.09 60.66
C ASP A 165 4.10 -2.68 60.96
N ALA A 166 3.79 -1.69 60.11
CA ALA A 166 4.23 -0.31 60.31
C ALA A 166 3.55 0.40 61.50
N LEU A 167 2.31 0.04 61.83
CA LEU A 167 1.53 0.67 62.90
C LEU A 167 1.60 -0.08 64.24
N ASP A 168 2.18 -1.28 64.27
CA ASP A 168 2.16 -2.21 65.42
C ASP A 168 0.74 -2.48 65.95
N ARG A 169 -0.26 -2.40 65.06
CA ARG A 169 -1.68 -2.69 65.30
C ARG A 169 -2.41 -2.85 63.97
N PRO A 170 -3.59 -3.50 63.92
CA PRO A 170 -4.41 -3.50 62.72
C PRO A 170 -4.74 -2.06 62.26
N PRO A 171 -4.72 -1.77 60.95
CA PRO A 171 -5.13 -0.46 60.44
C PRO A 171 -6.64 -0.24 60.62
N ALA A 172 -7.06 1.00 60.84
CA ALA A 172 -8.47 1.40 60.73
C ALA A 172 -8.90 1.42 59.24
N ALA A 173 -10.21 1.34 58.97
CA ALA A 173 -10.73 1.35 57.60
C ALA A 173 -10.29 2.60 56.80
N VAL A 174 -10.20 3.76 57.47
CA VAL A 174 -9.74 5.03 56.88
C VAL A 174 -8.25 4.98 56.52
N GLU A 175 -7.42 4.35 57.35
CA GLU A 175 -5.97 4.22 57.11
C GLU A 175 -5.69 3.28 55.93
N LEU A 176 -6.36 2.12 55.91
CA LEU A 176 -6.29 1.17 54.80
C LEU A 176 -6.77 1.79 53.49
N ARG A 177 -7.86 2.56 53.55
CA ARG A 177 -8.40 3.25 52.38
C ARG A 177 -7.47 4.34 51.87
N SER A 178 -6.93 5.18 52.75
CA SER A 178 -5.96 6.22 52.37
C SER A 178 -4.71 5.64 51.73
N ALA A 179 -4.14 4.57 52.29
CA ALA A 179 -2.97 3.91 51.72
C ALA A 179 -3.29 3.23 50.37
N TYR A 180 -4.47 2.61 50.24
CA TYR A 180 -4.90 1.98 49.00
C TYR A 180 -5.11 3.03 47.88
N CYS A 181 -5.69 4.18 48.21
CA CYS A 181 -5.86 5.31 47.29
C CYS A 181 -4.51 5.92 46.89
N ALA A 182 -3.57 6.07 47.83
CA ALA A 182 -2.22 6.58 47.57
C ALA A 182 -1.43 5.70 46.58
N MET A 183 -1.63 4.37 46.61
CA MET A 183 -1.02 3.44 45.65
C MET A 183 -1.64 3.48 44.25
N GLN A 184 -2.83 4.07 44.09
CA GLN A 184 -3.66 3.89 42.89
C GLN A 184 -3.80 5.17 42.05
N GLU A 185 -3.42 6.35 42.55
CA GLU A 185 -3.74 7.65 41.92
C GLU A 185 -5.23 7.78 41.52
N ILE A 186 -6.12 7.08 42.24
CA ILE A 186 -7.57 6.99 41.97
C ILE A 186 -8.35 7.59 43.13
N THR A 187 -9.29 8.49 42.83
CA THR A 187 -10.14 9.17 43.83
C THR A 187 -11.50 8.52 44.08
N ALA A 188 -11.88 7.42 43.41
CA ALA A 188 -13.12 6.69 43.73
C ALA A 188 -13.14 5.21 43.32
N SER A 189 -13.47 4.37 44.32
CA SER A 189 -13.83 2.93 44.32
C SER A 189 -12.79 1.93 43.74
N PRO A 190 -12.19 1.11 44.61
CA PRO A 190 -12.94 0.16 45.44
C PRO A 190 -12.88 0.45 46.94
N THR A 191 -13.71 -0.26 47.71
CA THR A 191 -13.82 -0.25 49.18
C THR A 191 -12.87 -1.31 49.79
N PRO A 192 -11.58 -1.00 50.03
CA PRO A 192 -10.61 -1.99 50.52
C PRO A 192 -11.02 -2.58 51.86
N GLU A 193 -11.72 -1.83 52.71
CA GLU A 193 -12.25 -2.33 53.99
C GLU A 193 -13.29 -3.46 53.82
N GLN A 194 -14.14 -3.41 52.79
CA GLN A 194 -15.08 -4.51 52.48
C GLN A 194 -14.35 -5.77 51.96
N THR A 195 -13.16 -5.59 51.38
CA THR A 195 -12.32 -6.70 50.92
C THR A 195 -11.53 -7.29 52.09
N ALA A 196 -10.98 -6.45 52.98
CA ALA A 196 -10.33 -6.88 54.21
C ALA A 196 -11.28 -7.69 55.11
N HIS A 197 -12.51 -7.22 55.29
CA HIS A 197 -13.55 -7.96 56.01
C HIS A 197 -13.83 -9.33 55.38
N ARG A 198 -13.94 -9.41 54.04
CA ARG A 198 -14.13 -10.69 53.33
C ARG A 198 -12.97 -11.66 53.51
N LEU A 199 -11.76 -11.15 53.73
CA LEU A 199 -10.55 -11.93 53.99
C LEU A 199 -10.36 -12.28 55.47
N GLY A 200 -11.25 -11.82 56.35
CA GLY A 200 -11.11 -12.00 57.80
C GLY A 200 -9.95 -11.20 58.40
N LEU A 201 -9.48 -10.17 57.72
CA LEU A 201 -8.40 -9.31 58.22
C LEU A 201 -8.96 -8.32 59.25
N PRO A 202 -8.37 -8.23 60.46
CA PRO A 202 -8.87 -7.37 61.53
C PRO A 202 -8.73 -5.89 61.16
N LEU A 203 -9.75 -5.08 61.43
CA LEU A 203 -9.68 -3.61 61.35
C LEU A 203 -9.90 -3.03 62.74
N ALA A 204 -9.17 -1.97 63.10
CA ALA A 204 -9.20 -1.39 64.44
C ALA A 204 -10.57 -0.80 64.84
N ASP A 205 -11.43 -0.51 63.86
CA ASP A 205 -12.69 0.24 63.99
C ASP A 205 -13.97 -0.62 63.87
N GLY A 206 -13.87 -1.94 63.72
CA GLY A 206 -14.98 -2.88 63.98
C GLY A 206 -16.25 -2.80 63.12
N ASN A 207 -16.31 -1.97 62.08
CA ASN A 207 -17.55 -1.75 61.32
C ASN A 207 -17.76 -2.75 60.17
N ALA A 208 -18.84 -3.54 60.24
CA ALA A 208 -19.31 -4.42 59.18
C ALA A 208 -20.19 -3.65 58.18
N VAL A 209 -19.93 -3.79 56.87
CA VAL A 209 -20.82 -3.30 55.80
C VAL A 209 -21.40 -4.50 55.05
N ALA A 210 -22.71 -4.70 55.17
CA ALA A 210 -23.45 -5.75 54.49
C ALA A 210 -23.42 -5.54 52.95
N THR A 211 -23.07 -6.59 52.21
CA THR A 211 -23.08 -6.56 50.73
C THR A 211 -24.31 -7.30 50.22
N VAL A 212 -25.28 -6.58 49.64
CA VAL A 212 -26.37 -7.18 48.85
C VAL A 212 -25.84 -7.41 47.43
N ALA A 213 -25.63 -8.67 47.07
CA ALA A 213 -25.32 -9.07 45.71
C ALA A 213 -26.63 -9.22 44.92
N GLN A 214 -26.88 -8.35 43.94
CA GLN A 214 -27.96 -8.54 42.97
C GLN A 214 -27.48 -9.50 41.86
N PRO A 215 -28.21 -10.59 41.56
CA PRO A 215 -27.85 -11.54 40.51
C PRO A 215 -28.11 -10.91 39.14
N TRP A 216 -27.15 -11.01 38.23
CA TRP A 216 -27.25 -10.48 36.88
C TRP A 216 -28.30 -11.25 36.09
N ASP A 217 -29.34 -10.54 35.64
CA ASP A 217 -30.36 -11.07 34.75
C ASP A 217 -29.74 -11.49 33.41
N ARG A 218 -30.10 -12.72 33.02
CA ARG A 218 -29.81 -13.31 31.72
C ARG A 218 -30.65 -12.60 30.67
N VAL A 219 -30.00 -11.94 29.71
CA VAL A 219 -30.63 -11.59 28.43
C VAL A 219 -29.88 -12.33 27.32
N ALA A 220 -30.64 -13.09 26.55
CA ALA A 220 -30.19 -13.90 25.44
C ALA A 220 -30.60 -13.23 24.12
N SER A 221 -29.62 -12.95 23.26
CA SER A 221 -29.65 -13.14 21.80
C SER A 221 -28.36 -12.57 21.20
N GLY A 222 -27.60 -13.42 20.48
CA GLY A 222 -26.23 -13.14 19.98
C GLY A 222 -25.13 -14.04 20.57
N PHE A 223 -25.50 -14.89 21.53
CA PHE A 223 -24.58 -15.57 22.44
C PHE A 223 -24.37 -17.04 22.09
N THR A 224 -23.11 -17.43 21.84
CA THR A 224 -22.70 -18.84 21.99
C THR A 224 -21.55 -18.90 22.99
N ARG A 225 -21.85 -19.33 24.21
CA ARG A 225 -20.83 -19.74 25.17
C ARG A 225 -20.32 -21.10 24.70
N LEU A 226 -19.06 -21.16 24.27
CA LEU A 226 -18.44 -22.42 23.90
C LEU A 226 -18.18 -23.23 25.18
N ASN A 227 -18.19 -24.57 25.04
CA ASN A 227 -18.05 -25.50 26.16
C ASN A 227 -16.72 -25.33 26.94
N ASP A 228 -15.74 -24.64 26.36
CA ASP A 228 -14.42 -24.34 26.93
C ASP A 228 -14.33 -22.98 27.65
N GLY A 229 -15.43 -22.23 27.77
CA GLY A 229 -15.47 -20.93 28.43
C GLY A 229 -15.11 -19.72 27.54
N ARG A 230 -14.74 -19.94 26.26
CA ARG A 230 -14.59 -18.85 25.28
C ARG A 230 -15.95 -18.28 24.87
N ARG A 231 -15.96 -16.98 24.54
CA ARG A 231 -17.07 -16.26 23.92
C ARG A 231 -16.74 -15.97 22.47
N SER A 232 -17.69 -16.21 21.57
CA SER A 232 -17.63 -15.77 20.17
C SER A 232 -18.21 -14.36 20.04
N LEU A 233 -17.59 -13.53 19.22
CA LEU A 233 -18.04 -12.19 18.85
C LEU A 233 -17.98 -12.05 17.33
N THR A 234 -19.11 -11.70 16.74
CA THR A 234 -19.25 -11.47 15.29
C THR A 234 -19.34 -9.97 15.06
N LEU A 235 -18.56 -9.44 14.12
CA LEU A 235 -18.55 -8.01 13.78
C LEU A 235 -19.72 -7.69 12.84
N ASP A 236 -20.92 -7.53 13.38
CA ASP A 236 -22.08 -7.07 12.63
C ASP A 236 -22.14 -5.52 12.52
N ALA A 237 -23.15 -5.01 11.83
CA ALA A 237 -23.34 -3.57 11.62
C ALA A 237 -23.56 -2.78 12.92
N ASP A 238 -24.14 -3.40 13.96
CA ASP A 238 -24.42 -2.78 15.24
C ASP A 238 -23.15 -2.66 16.08
N LEU A 239 -22.36 -3.74 16.15
CA LEU A 239 -21.06 -3.69 16.80
C LEU A 239 -20.11 -2.74 16.07
N ALA A 240 -20.13 -2.73 14.73
CA ALA A 240 -19.37 -1.78 13.93
C ALA A 240 -19.79 -0.32 14.21
N TYR A 241 -21.08 -0.04 14.40
CA TYR A 241 -21.57 1.26 14.86
C TYR A 241 -20.93 1.68 16.19
N LEU A 242 -20.90 0.78 17.18
CA LEU A 242 -20.19 1.05 18.44
C LEU A 242 -18.70 1.34 18.22
N LEU A 243 -18.03 0.59 17.34
CA LEU A 243 -16.62 0.85 17.00
C LEU A 243 -16.44 2.22 16.33
N GLY A 244 -17.35 2.63 15.44
CA GLY A 244 -17.33 3.95 14.82
C GLY A 244 -17.45 5.07 15.85
N VAL A 245 -18.38 4.92 16.81
CA VAL A 245 -18.51 5.87 17.93
C VAL A 245 -17.27 5.87 18.83
N LEU A 246 -16.70 4.69 19.11
CA LEU A 246 -15.47 4.56 19.89
C LEU A 246 -14.29 5.26 19.19
N VAL A 247 -14.18 5.15 17.88
CA VAL A 247 -13.16 5.87 17.10
C VAL A 247 -13.42 7.36 17.12
N GLY A 248 -14.67 7.84 17.05
CA GLY A 248 -14.96 9.27 17.16
C GLY A 248 -14.76 9.83 18.57
N ASP A 249 -15.72 9.53 19.46
CA ASP A 249 -15.87 10.12 20.81
C ASP A 249 -15.27 9.28 21.95
N GLY A 250 -14.66 8.13 21.63
CA GLY A 250 -14.10 7.24 22.62
C GLY A 250 -12.80 7.72 23.24
N ASN A 251 -12.65 7.47 24.54
CA ASN A 251 -11.43 7.68 25.29
C ASN A 251 -11.03 6.41 26.07
N TRP A 252 -9.86 5.86 25.76
CA TRP A 252 -9.32 4.69 26.45
C TRP A 252 -8.77 5.04 27.83
N GLU A 253 -9.05 4.19 28.82
CA GLU A 253 -8.54 4.31 30.18
C GLU A 253 -7.08 3.86 30.24
N ARG A 254 -6.27 4.54 31.05
CA ARG A 254 -4.83 4.24 31.25
C ARG A 254 -4.60 3.50 32.58
N GLY A 255 -3.42 2.91 32.72
CA GLY A 255 -2.97 2.28 33.98
C GLY A 255 -3.80 1.05 34.37
N ALA A 256 -4.16 0.93 35.66
CA ALA A 256 -4.80 -0.26 36.21
C ALA A 256 -6.18 -0.59 35.59
N ASN A 257 -6.83 0.39 34.98
CA ASN A 257 -8.15 0.24 34.35
C ASN A 257 -8.07 -0.06 32.85
N ALA A 258 -6.89 -0.01 32.22
CA ALA A 258 -6.74 -0.40 30.83
C ALA A 258 -7.09 -1.90 30.61
N PRO A 259 -7.70 -2.30 29.48
CA PRO A 259 -8.14 -1.45 28.37
C PRO A 259 -9.63 -1.10 28.48
N ALA A 260 -10.15 -0.64 29.63
CA ALA A 260 -11.49 -0.06 29.66
C ALA A 260 -11.55 1.22 28.81
N PHE A 261 -12.74 1.68 28.42
CA PHE A 261 -12.91 2.93 27.69
C PHE A 261 -14.21 3.63 28.08
N THR A 262 -14.28 4.92 27.79
CA THR A 262 -15.45 5.75 28.04
C THR A 262 -15.86 6.48 26.78
N ILE A 263 -17.16 6.55 26.51
CA ILE A 263 -17.74 7.39 25.45
C ILE A 263 -18.49 8.52 26.13
N THR A 264 -18.20 9.76 25.73
CA THR A 264 -18.84 10.96 26.25
C THR A 264 -19.99 11.32 25.33
N CYS A 265 -21.24 11.29 25.80
CA CYS A 265 -22.41 11.46 24.93
C CYS A 265 -23.60 12.01 25.72
N ASP A 266 -24.13 13.18 25.31
CA ASP A 266 -25.31 13.79 25.92
C ASP A 266 -26.64 13.38 25.28
N GLU A 267 -26.59 12.77 24.11
CA GLU A 267 -27.79 12.47 23.35
C GLU A 267 -28.42 11.16 23.81
N ALA A 268 -29.58 11.26 24.48
CA ALA A 268 -30.26 10.11 25.08
C ALA A 268 -30.54 8.97 24.08
N ALA A 269 -30.87 9.28 22.83
CA ALA A 269 -31.09 8.28 21.79
C ALA A 269 -29.83 7.46 21.49
N MET A 270 -28.67 8.12 21.36
CA MET A 270 -27.38 7.47 21.17
C MET A 270 -26.96 6.68 22.41
N GLN A 271 -27.21 7.20 23.61
CA GLN A 271 -26.93 6.46 24.85
C GLN A 271 -27.71 5.15 24.94
N GLU A 272 -29.01 5.16 24.59
CA GLU A 272 -29.82 3.94 24.61
C GLU A 272 -29.37 2.95 23.54
N GLU A 273 -29.01 3.44 22.35
CA GLU A 273 -28.49 2.59 21.28
C GLU A 273 -27.16 1.93 21.66
N LEU A 274 -26.20 2.69 22.19
CA LEU A 274 -24.93 2.14 22.69
C LEU A 274 -25.16 1.12 23.82
N ARG A 275 -26.16 1.35 24.68
CA ARG A 275 -26.53 0.39 25.72
C ARG A 275 -27.16 -0.87 25.15
N ARG A 276 -28.00 -0.76 24.12
CA ARG A 276 -28.62 -1.90 23.42
C ARG A 276 -27.55 -2.75 22.74
N VAL A 277 -26.76 -2.15 21.85
CA VAL A 277 -25.65 -2.81 21.13
C VAL A 277 -24.71 -3.49 22.12
N SER A 278 -24.34 -2.82 23.21
CA SER A 278 -23.42 -3.38 24.20
C SER A 278 -24.02 -4.53 25.01
N ARG A 279 -25.33 -4.49 25.30
CA ARG A 279 -26.06 -5.62 25.91
C ARG A 279 -26.06 -6.83 24.97
N GLU A 280 -26.35 -6.62 23.70
CA GLU A 280 -26.42 -7.69 22.69
C GLU A 280 -25.04 -8.29 22.41
N ALA A 281 -24.04 -7.46 22.12
CA ALA A 281 -22.69 -7.90 21.75
C ALA A 281 -21.91 -8.50 22.93
N PHE A 282 -22.03 -7.93 24.14
CA PHE A 282 -21.18 -8.30 25.28
C PHE A 282 -21.93 -8.94 26.46
N GLY A 283 -23.26 -8.94 26.44
CA GLY A 283 -24.09 -9.37 27.56
C GLY A 283 -24.11 -8.39 28.73
N LYS A 284 -23.67 -7.13 28.51
CA LYS A 284 -23.58 -6.13 29.58
C LYS A 284 -23.66 -4.71 29.02
N ALA A 285 -24.62 -3.93 29.52
CA ALA A 285 -24.67 -2.49 29.25
C ALA A 285 -23.47 -1.73 29.87
N PRO A 286 -22.99 -0.64 29.25
CA PRO A 286 -22.02 0.25 29.87
C PRO A 286 -22.62 0.91 31.12
N ALA A 287 -21.78 1.17 32.12
CA ALA A 287 -22.18 1.94 33.28
C ALA A 287 -22.33 3.42 32.90
N VAL A 288 -23.42 4.06 33.30
CA VAL A 288 -23.60 5.50 33.05
C VAL A 288 -23.17 6.25 34.30
N GLN A 289 -22.28 7.22 34.11
CA GLN A 289 -21.85 8.14 35.14
C GLN A 289 -22.25 9.55 34.71
N THR A 290 -23.17 10.15 35.46
CA THR A 290 -23.52 11.56 35.39
C THR A 290 -22.82 12.30 36.53
N CYS A 291 -22.20 13.45 36.24
CA CYS A 291 -21.46 14.23 37.22
C CYS A 291 -22.02 15.66 37.25
N GLY A 292 -23.10 15.88 37.99
CA GLY A 292 -23.79 17.17 38.05
C GLY A 292 -24.30 17.61 36.66
N ASP A 293 -24.11 18.89 36.32
CA ASP A 293 -24.50 19.50 35.03
C ASP A 293 -23.58 19.11 33.85
N ARG A 294 -22.70 18.12 34.01
CA ARG A 294 -21.73 17.72 32.97
C ARG A 294 -22.24 16.58 32.10
N THR A 295 -21.69 16.54 30.89
CA THR A 295 -22.01 15.55 29.88
C THR A 295 -21.95 14.11 30.37
N ALA A 296 -22.97 13.31 30.05
CA ALA A 296 -23.05 11.93 30.49
C ALA A 296 -21.92 11.07 29.90
N LYS A 297 -21.33 10.20 30.73
CA LYS A 297 -20.24 9.30 30.33
C LYS A 297 -20.66 7.85 30.43
N LEU A 298 -20.53 7.11 29.33
CA LEU A 298 -20.77 5.68 29.25
C LEU A 298 -19.45 4.94 29.41
N ARG A 299 -19.29 4.23 30.53
CA ARG A 299 -18.07 3.50 30.86
C ARG A 299 -18.20 2.03 30.50
N PHE A 300 -17.34 1.58 29.60
CA PHE A 300 -17.21 0.20 29.16
C PHE A 300 -16.09 -0.48 29.94
N SER A 301 -16.31 -1.75 30.28
CA SER A 301 -15.37 -2.53 31.09
C SER A 301 -14.13 -2.98 30.31
N GLN A 302 -13.05 -3.31 31.01
CA GLN A 302 -11.84 -3.93 30.44
C GLN A 302 -12.12 -5.13 29.53
N ASN A 303 -13.16 -5.90 29.85
CA ASN A 303 -13.57 -7.07 29.07
C ASN A 303 -14.14 -6.66 27.71
N GLN A 304 -14.96 -5.60 27.68
CA GLN A 304 -15.51 -5.03 26.44
C GLN A 304 -14.39 -4.39 25.61
N GLY A 305 -13.47 -3.68 26.27
CA GLY A 305 -12.31 -3.12 25.59
C GLY A 305 -11.36 -4.17 25.00
N LYS A 306 -11.03 -5.24 25.74
CA LYS A 306 -10.26 -6.40 25.21
C LYS A 306 -10.93 -7.00 23.98
N ALA A 307 -12.26 -7.07 23.96
CA ALA A 307 -13.01 -7.55 22.81
C ALA A 307 -12.91 -6.58 21.61
N CYS A 308 -13.02 -5.27 21.84
CA CYS A 308 -12.84 -4.27 20.78
C CYS A 308 -11.41 -4.26 20.21
N LEU A 309 -10.38 -4.40 21.06
CA LEU A 309 -8.99 -4.52 20.62
C LEU A 309 -8.78 -5.75 19.71
N ARG A 310 -9.47 -6.87 19.98
CA ARG A 310 -9.42 -8.06 19.11
C ARG A 310 -10.12 -7.89 17.76
N LEU A 311 -10.96 -6.86 17.63
CA LEU A 311 -11.59 -6.47 16.37
C LEU A 311 -10.76 -5.39 15.63
N GLY A 312 -9.50 -5.18 16.03
CA GLY A 312 -8.60 -4.22 15.38
C GLY A 312 -8.78 -2.78 15.82
N SER A 313 -9.54 -2.49 16.89
CA SER A 313 -9.50 -1.16 17.49
C SER A 313 -8.17 -0.93 18.20
N GLU A 314 -7.65 0.29 18.15
CA GLU A 314 -6.40 0.65 18.82
C GLU A 314 -6.64 1.62 19.98
N ALA A 315 -5.84 1.46 21.04
CA ALA A 315 -5.78 2.41 22.15
C ALA A 315 -4.91 3.63 21.78
N ALA A 316 -5.29 4.29 20.68
CA ALA A 316 -4.51 5.30 19.99
C ALA A 316 -4.84 6.74 20.43
N GLY A 317 -3.88 7.66 20.26
CA GLY A 317 -4.11 9.10 20.41
C GLY A 317 -5.01 9.65 19.29
N ALA A 318 -5.53 10.87 19.45
CA ALA A 318 -6.48 11.46 18.49
C ALA A 318 -5.94 11.60 17.04
N TRP A 319 -4.63 11.70 16.87
CA TRP A 319 -3.95 11.79 15.56
C TRP A 319 -3.54 10.44 14.96
N GLU A 320 -3.56 9.36 15.77
CA GLU A 320 -3.18 7.98 15.38
C GLU A 320 -4.41 7.11 15.06
N LYS A 321 -5.62 7.64 15.22
CA LYS A 321 -6.85 6.88 14.99
C LYS A 321 -6.93 6.40 13.54
N GLU A 322 -7.41 5.18 13.34
CA GLU A 322 -7.67 4.59 12.02
C GLU A 322 -8.99 3.80 12.04
N ILE A 323 -9.51 3.47 10.86
CA ILE A 323 -10.57 2.48 10.72
C ILE A 323 -9.96 1.11 11.05
N PRO A 324 -10.54 0.33 11.98
CA PRO A 324 -10.05 -1.03 12.25
C PRO A 324 -9.96 -1.86 10.97
N SER A 325 -8.84 -2.56 10.74
CA SER A 325 -8.64 -3.38 9.54
C SER A 325 -9.76 -4.42 9.35
N ALA A 326 -10.27 -4.99 10.45
CA ALA A 326 -11.43 -5.89 10.43
C ALA A 326 -12.70 -5.23 9.88
N VAL A 327 -12.88 -3.92 10.02
CA VAL A 327 -13.99 -3.18 9.41
C VAL A 327 -13.70 -2.93 7.92
N LEU A 328 -12.49 -2.50 7.55
CA LEU A 328 -12.12 -2.26 6.14
C LEU A 328 -12.23 -3.51 5.27
N THR A 329 -12.07 -4.68 5.89
CA THR A 329 -12.15 -6.02 5.28
C THR A 329 -13.45 -6.77 5.57
N SER A 330 -14.54 -6.03 5.86
CA SER A 330 -15.86 -6.61 6.16
C SER A 330 -16.90 -6.31 5.09
N PRO A 331 -18.06 -7.00 5.11
CA PRO A 331 -19.15 -6.72 4.20
C PRO A 331 -19.66 -5.29 4.32
N ARG A 332 -20.26 -4.80 3.23
CA ARG A 332 -20.84 -3.45 3.11
C ARG A 332 -21.64 -3.00 4.33
N ALA A 333 -22.49 -3.87 4.87
CA ALA A 333 -23.34 -3.53 6.02
C ALA A 333 -22.55 -3.19 7.28
N VAL A 334 -21.42 -3.87 7.52
CA VAL A 334 -20.51 -3.63 8.65
C VAL A 334 -19.81 -2.30 8.48
N VAL A 335 -19.26 -2.05 7.28
CA VAL A 335 -18.59 -0.80 6.92
C VAL A 335 -19.54 0.40 7.07
N VAL A 336 -20.76 0.29 6.54
CA VAL A 336 -21.80 1.32 6.68
C VAL A 336 -22.18 1.53 8.15
N GLY A 337 -22.32 0.46 8.94
CA GLY A 337 -22.56 0.55 10.38
C GLY A 337 -21.47 1.34 11.10
N PHE A 338 -20.20 1.07 10.79
CA PHE A 338 -19.07 1.85 11.32
C PHE A 338 -19.13 3.32 10.92
N LEU A 339 -19.36 3.63 9.63
CA LEU A 339 -19.48 5.02 9.18
C LEU A 339 -20.63 5.74 9.89
N GLN A 340 -21.79 5.13 10.05
CA GLN A 340 -22.90 5.71 10.80
C GLN A 340 -22.48 6.09 12.23
N GLY A 341 -21.76 5.21 12.92
CA GLY A 341 -21.27 5.46 14.27
C GLY A 341 -20.28 6.63 14.33
N LEU A 342 -19.33 6.64 13.39
CA LEU A 342 -18.33 7.71 13.30
C LEU A 342 -18.96 9.07 12.99
N PHE A 343 -19.91 9.12 12.05
CA PHE A 343 -20.62 10.36 11.68
C PHE A 343 -21.67 10.80 12.71
N ASP A 344 -22.24 9.88 13.51
CA ASP A 344 -23.09 10.23 14.65
C ASP A 344 -22.29 10.82 15.82
N ALA A 345 -21.05 10.38 16.01
CA ALA A 345 -20.10 10.99 16.95
C ALA A 345 -19.57 12.35 16.43
N ASP A 346 -18.59 12.30 15.52
CA ASP A 346 -17.81 13.48 15.08
C ASP A 346 -18.37 14.17 13.83
N GLY A 347 -19.35 13.57 13.16
CA GLY A 347 -19.94 14.12 11.94
C GLY A 347 -20.94 15.26 12.20
N HIS A 348 -20.99 16.21 11.27
CA HIS A 348 -21.92 17.33 11.28
C HIS A 348 -22.79 17.36 10.02
N ALA A 349 -24.10 17.28 10.19
CA ALA A 349 -25.08 17.47 9.13
C ALA A 349 -25.31 18.97 8.88
N ARG A 350 -24.70 19.49 7.81
CA ARG A 350 -24.81 20.90 7.39
C ARG A 350 -26.06 21.12 6.53
N GLU A 351 -26.38 22.39 6.26
CA GLU A 351 -27.46 22.73 5.33
C GLU A 351 -27.14 22.42 3.86
N ASP A 352 -25.84 22.35 3.52
CA ASP A 352 -25.30 22.20 2.16
C ASP A 352 -24.57 20.87 1.94
N GLY A 353 -24.43 20.04 2.98
CA GLY A 353 -23.75 18.75 2.90
C GLY A 353 -23.57 18.05 4.25
N VAL A 354 -22.58 17.18 4.31
CA VAL A 354 -22.14 16.48 5.52
C VAL A 354 -20.65 16.72 5.71
N GLU A 355 -20.21 17.01 6.93
CA GLU A 355 -18.82 17.27 7.27
C GLU A 355 -18.35 16.30 8.37
N LEU A 356 -17.11 15.82 8.29
CA LEU A 356 -16.44 15.07 9.37
C LEU A 356 -15.08 15.74 9.62
N GLY A 357 -14.80 16.09 10.88
CA GLY A 357 -13.52 16.63 11.31
C GLY A 357 -12.77 15.64 12.17
N THR A 358 -11.48 15.43 11.93
CA THR A 358 -10.61 14.58 12.75
C THR A 358 -9.19 15.14 12.81
N ARG A 359 -8.43 14.78 13.85
CA ARG A 359 -6.98 15.08 13.92
C ARG A 359 -6.13 14.04 13.20
N SER A 360 -6.70 12.86 12.92
CA SER A 360 -6.00 11.79 12.23
C SER A 360 -6.12 11.94 10.72
N GLU A 361 -4.98 12.05 10.05
CA GLU A 361 -4.92 12.03 8.60
C GLU A 361 -5.25 10.67 8.00
N ALA A 362 -4.73 9.60 8.61
CA ALA A 362 -5.00 8.23 8.18
C ALA A 362 -6.51 7.92 8.23
N LEU A 363 -7.21 8.29 9.31
CA LEU A 363 -8.66 8.12 9.41
C LEU A 363 -9.40 8.91 8.32
N ALA A 364 -9.04 10.18 8.10
CA ALA A 364 -9.67 10.99 7.07
C ALA A 364 -9.46 10.40 5.66
N ARG A 365 -8.25 9.91 5.36
CA ARG A 365 -7.92 9.24 4.09
C ARG A 365 -8.71 7.95 3.93
N GLN A 366 -8.75 7.09 4.95
CA GLN A 366 -9.50 5.82 4.93
C GLN A 366 -11.01 6.05 4.75
N VAL A 367 -11.60 7.00 5.50
CA VAL A 367 -13.03 7.34 5.34
C VAL A 367 -13.31 7.89 3.94
N GLN A 368 -12.43 8.73 3.38
CA GLN A 368 -12.56 9.21 2.00
C GLN A 368 -12.60 8.07 0.98
N LEU A 369 -11.71 7.09 1.13
CA LEU A 369 -11.62 5.93 0.22
C LEU A 369 -12.82 5.00 0.35
N VAL A 370 -13.28 4.74 1.58
CA VAL A 370 -14.50 3.96 1.82
C VAL A 370 -15.72 4.63 1.22
N LEU A 371 -15.87 5.95 1.41
CA LEU A 371 -16.94 6.72 0.78
C LEU A 371 -16.84 6.68 -0.74
N ALA A 372 -15.63 6.79 -1.31
CA ALA A 372 -15.42 6.65 -2.74
C ALA A 372 -15.85 5.27 -3.26
N ASN A 373 -15.56 4.18 -2.54
CA ASN A 373 -16.00 2.81 -2.88
C ASN A 373 -17.54 2.69 -2.88
N LEU A 374 -18.25 3.37 -1.96
CA LEU A 374 -19.72 3.54 -1.95
C LEU A 374 -20.24 4.49 -3.02
N GLY A 375 -19.35 5.04 -3.84
CA GLY A 375 -19.68 5.97 -4.89
C GLY A 375 -19.98 7.38 -4.39
N ILE A 376 -19.52 7.78 -3.20
CA ILE A 376 -19.68 9.12 -2.62
C ILE A 376 -18.34 9.84 -2.66
N VAL A 377 -18.26 10.97 -3.35
CA VAL A 377 -17.01 11.75 -3.39
C VAL A 377 -16.96 12.74 -2.22
N ALA A 378 -16.01 12.53 -1.32
CA ALA A 378 -15.69 13.43 -0.22
C ALA A 378 -14.46 14.29 -0.56
N TYR A 379 -14.52 15.58 -0.22
CA TYR A 379 -13.42 16.53 -0.37
C TYR A 379 -12.66 16.64 0.94
N ARG A 380 -11.36 16.32 0.94
CA ARG A 380 -10.48 16.43 2.11
C ARG A 380 -9.74 17.76 2.07
N SER A 381 -9.68 18.45 3.20
CA SER A 381 -8.96 19.71 3.38
C SER A 381 -8.38 19.80 4.78
N THR A 382 -7.27 20.52 4.94
CA THR A 382 -6.67 20.79 6.24
C THR A 382 -7.17 22.15 6.76
N LYS A 383 -7.62 22.22 8.02
CA LYS A 383 -8.01 23.46 8.70
C LYS A 383 -7.33 23.57 10.04
N GLU A 384 -6.75 24.73 10.32
CA GLU A 384 -6.22 25.04 11.65
C GLU A 384 -7.33 25.60 12.54
N ARG A 385 -7.45 25.09 13.76
CA ARG A 385 -8.35 25.62 14.80
C ARG A 385 -7.57 25.71 16.11
N ALA A 386 -7.44 26.93 16.65
CA ALA A 386 -6.76 27.20 17.92
C ALA A 386 -5.36 26.56 18.01
N GLY A 387 -4.53 26.68 16.97
CA GLY A 387 -3.18 26.13 16.93
C GLY A 387 -3.09 24.62 16.69
N THR A 388 -4.22 23.94 16.45
CA THR A 388 -4.26 22.50 16.13
C THR A 388 -4.76 22.28 14.71
N LEU A 389 -4.05 21.45 13.95
CA LEU A 389 -4.45 21.05 12.59
C LEU A 389 -5.51 19.95 12.64
N PHE A 390 -6.55 20.11 11.84
CA PHE A 390 -7.62 19.13 11.65
C PHE A 390 -7.79 18.83 10.16
N GLN A 391 -8.02 17.56 9.89
CA GLN A 391 -8.45 17.05 8.59
C GLN A 391 -9.98 17.12 8.53
N VAL A 392 -10.51 17.76 7.50
CA VAL A 392 -11.94 17.97 7.31
C VAL A 392 -12.36 17.34 6.00
N LEU A 393 -13.23 16.34 6.10
CA LEU A 393 -13.94 15.73 4.97
C LEU A 393 -15.29 16.41 4.78
N TYR A 394 -15.57 16.85 3.57
CA TYR A 394 -16.83 17.47 3.21
C TYR A 394 -17.48 16.74 2.03
N VAL A 395 -18.73 16.33 2.20
CA VAL A 395 -19.56 15.72 1.16
C VAL A 395 -20.68 16.69 0.82
N GLY A 396 -20.69 17.22 -0.40
CA GLY A 396 -21.65 18.23 -0.85
C GLY A 396 -22.46 17.81 -2.08
N GLY A 397 -23.44 18.63 -2.45
CA GLY A 397 -24.19 18.46 -3.70
C GLY A 397 -24.93 17.13 -3.81
N ARG A 398 -24.85 16.46 -4.97
CA ARG A 398 -25.51 15.15 -5.18
C ARG A 398 -24.89 14.02 -4.36
N ASP A 399 -23.60 14.11 -4.08
CA ASP A 399 -22.90 13.14 -3.24
C ASP A 399 -23.40 13.18 -1.79
N ALA A 400 -23.84 14.35 -1.31
CA ALA A 400 -24.48 14.46 0.01
C ALA A 400 -25.81 13.69 0.05
N LEU A 401 -26.66 13.81 -0.98
CA LEU A 401 -27.90 13.03 -1.06
C LEU A 401 -27.61 11.52 -1.09
N ARG A 402 -26.63 11.11 -1.89
CA ARG A 402 -26.16 9.71 -1.92
C ARG A 402 -25.64 9.28 -0.55
N PHE A 403 -24.94 10.13 0.19
CA PHE A 403 -24.55 9.83 1.58
C PHE A 403 -25.75 9.53 2.47
N TYR A 404 -26.83 10.32 2.41
CA TYR A 404 -28.04 10.04 3.20
C TYR A 404 -28.78 8.76 2.76
N GLU A 405 -28.64 8.36 1.51
CA GLU A 405 -29.26 7.16 0.94
C GLU A 405 -28.46 5.90 1.25
N GLU A 406 -27.13 5.95 1.11
CA GLU A 406 -26.24 4.80 1.22
C GLU A 406 -25.68 4.58 2.64
N VAL A 407 -25.43 5.66 3.38
CA VAL A 407 -24.85 5.63 4.73
C VAL A 407 -25.87 6.09 5.77
N GLY A 408 -26.35 7.33 5.65
CA GLY A 408 -27.29 7.94 6.57
C GLY A 408 -26.72 8.18 7.98
N PHE A 409 -27.63 8.39 8.93
CA PHE A 409 -27.35 8.58 10.35
C PHE A 409 -28.34 7.72 11.14
N ARG A 410 -27.95 7.16 12.29
CA ARG A 410 -28.93 6.53 13.19
C ARG A 410 -29.67 7.57 14.03
N LEU A 411 -29.07 8.74 14.21
CA LEU A 411 -29.71 9.87 14.87
C LEU A 411 -30.69 10.61 13.97
N GLU A 412 -31.99 10.52 14.29
CA GLU A 412 -33.08 11.12 13.51
C GLU A 412 -32.90 12.63 13.29
N ARG A 413 -32.40 13.37 14.30
CA ARG A 413 -32.16 14.82 14.17
C ARG A 413 -31.14 15.17 13.08
N LYS A 414 -30.12 14.32 12.88
CA LYS A 414 -29.09 14.49 11.85
C LYS A 414 -29.66 14.02 10.51
N TYR A 415 -30.36 12.88 10.51
CA TYR A 415 -30.96 12.30 9.32
C TYR A 415 -32.01 13.22 8.66
N ALA A 416 -32.86 13.87 9.45
CA ALA A 416 -33.90 14.79 8.98
C ALA A 416 -33.35 15.98 8.16
N ARG A 417 -32.06 16.34 8.31
CA ARG A 417 -31.43 17.44 7.56
C ARG A 417 -31.36 17.19 6.04
N ARG A 418 -31.56 15.95 5.58
CA ARG A 418 -31.66 15.60 4.16
C ARG A 418 -32.74 16.39 3.40
N GLU A 419 -33.81 16.81 4.08
CA GLU A 419 -34.93 17.53 3.44
C GLU A 419 -34.50 18.89 2.92
N ALA A 420 -33.62 19.59 3.64
CA ALA A 420 -33.07 20.87 3.22
C ALA A 420 -32.24 20.77 1.94
N LEU A 421 -31.54 19.64 1.74
CA LEU A 421 -30.71 19.38 0.56
C LEU A 421 -31.54 19.12 -0.70
N ARG A 422 -32.62 18.33 -0.59
CA ARG A 422 -33.53 18.05 -1.72
C ARG A 422 -34.12 19.33 -2.31
N GLN A 423 -34.35 20.35 -1.50
CA GLN A 423 -34.86 21.64 -1.95
C GLN A 423 -33.83 22.48 -2.72
N LYS A 424 -32.53 22.21 -2.54
CA LYS A 424 -31.40 22.99 -3.10
C LYS A 424 -30.64 22.28 -4.24
N GLU A 425 -31.12 21.14 -4.74
CA GLU A 425 -30.39 20.23 -5.66
C GLU A 425 -29.94 20.82 -7.01
N ARG A 426 -30.40 22.02 -7.40
CA ARG A 426 -30.07 22.61 -8.71
C ARG A 426 -28.61 23.10 -8.78
N GLY A 427 -27.71 22.23 -9.26
CA GLY A 427 -26.49 22.64 -9.97
C GLY A 427 -25.11 22.44 -9.30
N TRP A 428 -24.96 21.52 -8.33
CA TRP A 428 -23.83 21.56 -7.38
C TRP A 428 -22.73 20.50 -7.48
N SER A 429 -22.82 19.44 -8.30
CA SER A 429 -21.75 18.41 -8.32
C SER A 429 -20.79 18.59 -9.49
N ARG A 430 -19.52 18.86 -9.18
CA ARG A 430 -18.39 18.88 -10.13
C ARG A 430 -17.85 17.48 -10.44
N CYS A 431 -18.25 16.47 -9.66
CA CYS A 431 -17.79 15.08 -9.76
C CYS A 431 -18.20 14.38 -11.07
N GLY A 432 -19.12 15.00 -11.83
CA GLY A 432 -19.60 14.48 -13.09
C GLY A 432 -18.85 15.00 -14.32
N LEU A 433 -17.85 15.88 -14.18
CA LEU A 433 -17.10 16.41 -15.32
C LEU A 433 -16.22 15.34 -15.98
N VAL A 434 -16.09 15.41 -17.30
CA VAL A 434 -15.30 14.46 -18.11
C VAL A 434 -14.29 15.24 -18.95
N PRO A 435 -13.11 15.55 -18.37
CA PRO A 435 -12.02 16.17 -19.11
C PRO A 435 -11.56 15.27 -20.27
N GLY A 436 -10.96 15.86 -21.31
CA GLY A 436 -10.59 15.15 -22.55
C GLY A 436 -11.73 14.92 -23.53
N ALA A 437 -12.99 14.83 -23.09
CA ALA A 437 -14.12 14.48 -23.97
C ALA A 437 -14.47 15.54 -25.03
N ASN A 438 -14.04 16.80 -24.89
CA ASN A 438 -14.41 17.88 -25.81
C ASN A 438 -14.05 17.58 -27.28
N GLY A 439 -12.83 17.09 -27.53
CA GLY A 439 -12.32 16.79 -28.88
C GLY A 439 -13.10 15.67 -29.57
N PRO A 440 -13.14 14.45 -28.98
CA PRO A 440 -13.94 13.34 -29.48
C PRO A 440 -15.41 13.70 -29.68
N LEU A 441 -16.01 14.45 -28.75
CA LEU A 441 -17.40 14.85 -28.87
C LEU A 441 -17.63 15.84 -30.03
N ALA A 442 -16.72 16.77 -30.24
CA ALA A 442 -16.77 17.69 -31.37
C ALA A 442 -16.66 16.94 -32.71
N ALA A 443 -15.74 15.97 -32.81
CA ALA A 443 -15.58 15.13 -33.99
C ALA A 443 -16.84 14.30 -34.30
N LEU A 444 -17.45 13.66 -33.29
CA LEU A 444 -18.74 12.96 -33.49
C LEU A 444 -19.86 13.92 -33.93
N LEU A 445 -19.93 15.10 -33.32
CA LEU A 445 -20.92 16.13 -33.68
C LEU A 445 -20.75 16.64 -35.13
N ASP A 446 -19.54 16.64 -35.68
CA ASP A 446 -19.30 17.05 -37.08
C ASP A 446 -19.70 15.96 -38.08
N LYS A 447 -19.62 14.69 -37.67
CA LYS A 447 -20.06 13.53 -38.46
C LYS A 447 -21.57 13.31 -38.44
N THR A 448 -22.28 13.88 -37.46
CA THR A 448 -23.75 13.90 -37.46
C THR A 448 -24.27 15.04 -38.33
N THR A 449 -25.15 14.74 -39.30
CA THR A 449 -26.01 15.77 -39.89
C THR A 449 -26.89 16.35 -38.78
N PRO A 450 -27.17 17.68 -38.76
CA PRO A 450 -27.94 18.30 -37.70
C PRO A 450 -29.37 17.77 -37.66
N HIS A 451 -29.58 16.66 -36.93
CA HIS A 451 -30.91 16.10 -36.67
C HIS A 451 -31.75 17.04 -35.80
N SER A 452 -31.12 18.05 -35.18
CA SER A 452 -31.78 19.16 -34.51
C SER A 452 -30.80 20.33 -34.30
N ARG A 453 -31.14 21.53 -34.81
CA ARG A 453 -30.42 22.78 -34.48
C ARG A 453 -30.31 23.01 -32.97
N ALA A 454 -31.24 22.47 -32.17
CA ALA A 454 -31.25 22.62 -30.72
C ALA A 454 -30.12 21.81 -30.02
N VAL A 455 -29.77 20.63 -30.54
CA VAL A 455 -28.68 19.82 -29.98
C VAL A 455 -27.34 20.48 -30.25
N HIS A 456 -27.07 20.90 -31.49
CA HIS A 456 -25.84 21.64 -31.83
C HIS A 456 -25.70 22.96 -31.05
N LYS A 457 -26.81 23.68 -30.81
CA LYS A 457 -26.81 24.88 -29.96
C LYS A 457 -26.48 24.57 -28.49
N THR A 458 -26.87 23.41 -28.00
CA THR A 458 -26.59 22.97 -26.61
C THR A 458 -25.11 22.61 -26.42
N PHE A 459 -24.46 22.07 -27.46
CA PHE A 459 -23.05 21.64 -27.41
C PHE A 459 -22.06 22.64 -28.04
N SER A 460 -22.51 23.83 -28.46
CA SER A 460 -21.63 24.84 -29.06
C SER A 460 -20.48 25.26 -28.14
N HIS A 461 -20.73 25.34 -26.83
CA HIS A 461 -19.70 25.64 -25.82
C HIS A 461 -18.71 24.49 -25.62
N VAL A 462 -19.15 23.25 -25.87
CA VAL A 462 -18.27 22.07 -25.77
C VAL A 462 -17.37 21.99 -26.99
N LYS A 463 -17.91 22.27 -28.20
CA LYS A 463 -17.12 22.39 -29.44
C LYS A 463 -16.03 23.46 -29.39
N ARG A 464 -16.31 24.59 -28.73
CA ARG A 464 -15.33 25.67 -28.56
C ARG A 464 -14.30 25.41 -27.46
N GLY A 465 -14.49 24.37 -26.63
CA GLY A 465 -13.62 24.09 -25.49
C GLY A 465 -13.89 24.94 -24.25
N ASP A 466 -14.85 25.87 -24.29
CA ASP A 466 -15.13 26.82 -23.19
C ASP A 466 -15.57 26.12 -21.88
N ARG A 467 -16.12 24.90 -21.98
CA ARG A 467 -16.63 24.14 -20.84
C ARG A 467 -16.36 22.65 -21.00
N VAL A 468 -15.92 22.02 -19.91
CA VAL A 468 -15.82 20.56 -19.79
C VAL A 468 -17.25 19.99 -19.66
N PRO A 469 -17.65 19.01 -20.48
CA PRO A 469 -18.97 18.41 -20.40
C PRO A 469 -19.09 17.47 -19.19
N SER A 470 -20.30 17.34 -18.65
CA SER A 470 -20.60 16.33 -17.63
C SER A 470 -21.02 14.98 -18.25
N ARG A 471 -20.78 13.86 -17.55
CA ARG A 471 -21.25 12.51 -17.91
C ARG A 471 -22.74 12.50 -18.26
N GLN A 472 -23.57 13.22 -17.51
CA GLN A 472 -25.01 13.29 -17.79
C GLN A 472 -25.33 14.02 -19.10
N GLN A 473 -24.59 15.07 -19.43
CA GLN A 473 -24.74 15.77 -20.72
C GLN A 473 -24.26 14.88 -21.87
N ILE A 474 -23.12 14.19 -21.71
CA ILE A 474 -22.60 13.26 -22.70
C ILE A 474 -23.59 12.11 -22.93
N LYS A 475 -24.08 11.47 -21.87
CA LYS A 475 -25.07 10.39 -21.99
C LYS A 475 -26.31 10.82 -22.78
N LYS A 476 -26.91 11.96 -22.41
CA LYS A 476 -28.06 12.52 -23.14
C LYS A 476 -27.78 12.74 -24.63
N TYR A 477 -26.52 13.01 -24.99
CA TYR A 477 -26.13 13.15 -26.39
C TYR A 477 -25.93 11.80 -27.08
N LEU A 478 -25.21 10.86 -26.46
CA LEU A 478 -24.98 9.52 -26.99
C LEU A 478 -26.29 8.75 -27.23
N ASP A 479 -27.27 8.95 -26.34
CA ASP A 479 -28.62 8.37 -26.46
C ASP A 479 -29.36 8.85 -27.73
N LEU A 480 -29.01 10.03 -28.25
CA LEU A 480 -29.61 10.63 -29.45
C LEU A 480 -28.84 10.29 -30.74
N LEU A 481 -27.68 9.63 -30.65
CA LEU A 481 -26.87 9.30 -31.82
C LEU A 481 -27.46 8.13 -32.63
N PRO A 482 -27.50 8.23 -33.97
CA PRO A 482 -27.87 7.10 -34.82
C PRO A 482 -26.81 5.99 -34.77
N ASP A 483 -27.23 4.74 -34.92
CA ASP A 483 -26.34 3.57 -34.77
C ASP A 483 -25.11 3.57 -35.68
N ARG A 484 -25.18 4.23 -36.85
CA ARG A 484 -24.04 4.40 -37.75
C ARG A 484 -22.88 5.15 -37.08
N VAL A 485 -23.18 6.20 -36.31
CA VAL A 485 -22.18 7.06 -35.66
C VAL A 485 -21.61 6.41 -34.40
N ARG A 486 -22.32 5.44 -33.81
CA ARG A 486 -21.84 4.67 -32.64
C ARG A 486 -20.69 3.71 -32.97
N ARG A 487 -20.39 3.51 -34.26
CA ARG A 487 -19.26 2.68 -34.73
C ARG A 487 -17.99 3.50 -35.00
N GLU A 488 -18.03 4.80 -34.80
CA GLU A 488 -16.87 5.67 -34.99
C GLU A 488 -15.91 5.53 -33.80
N PRO A 489 -14.58 5.58 -34.00
CA PRO A 489 -13.60 5.44 -32.91
C PRO A 489 -13.80 6.42 -31.76
N GLU A 490 -14.25 7.65 -32.06
CA GLU A 490 -14.47 8.68 -31.04
C GLU A 490 -15.62 8.31 -30.09
N TYR A 491 -16.56 7.45 -30.52
CA TYR A 491 -17.60 6.92 -29.65
C TYR A 491 -17.00 6.02 -28.56
N GLU A 492 -16.09 5.12 -28.94
CA GLU A 492 -15.37 4.26 -27.99
C GLU A 492 -14.49 5.08 -27.04
N THR A 493 -13.77 6.08 -27.56
CA THR A 493 -12.99 7.01 -26.73
C THR A 493 -13.86 7.70 -25.67
N ILE A 494 -15.05 8.18 -26.07
CA ILE A 494 -15.99 8.83 -25.14
C ILE A 494 -16.54 7.82 -24.13
N GLN A 495 -16.85 6.59 -24.55
CA GLN A 495 -17.30 5.55 -23.62
C GLN A 495 -16.23 5.27 -22.56
N ALA A 496 -14.96 5.13 -22.96
CA ALA A 496 -13.85 4.92 -22.02
C ALA A 496 -13.67 6.11 -21.05
N LEU A 497 -13.83 7.36 -21.51
CA LEU A 497 -13.78 8.54 -20.65
C LEU A 497 -15.01 8.69 -19.73
N THR A 498 -16.13 8.08 -20.08
CA THR A 498 -17.41 8.24 -19.34
C THR A 498 -17.71 7.09 -18.37
N ASP A 499 -16.74 6.22 -18.11
CA ASP A 499 -16.83 5.15 -17.13
C ASP A 499 -17.47 5.67 -15.82
N PRO A 500 -18.60 5.09 -15.37
CA PRO A 500 -19.29 5.51 -14.16
C PRO A 500 -18.49 5.21 -12.89
N HIS A 501 -17.53 4.29 -12.94
CA HIS A 501 -16.68 3.88 -11.82
C HIS A 501 -15.39 4.69 -11.71
N VAL A 502 -15.17 5.64 -12.62
CA VAL A 502 -14.03 6.55 -12.59
C VAL A 502 -14.51 7.95 -12.21
N LEU A 503 -13.79 8.64 -11.36
CA LEU A 503 -13.83 10.07 -11.14
C LEU A 503 -12.57 10.66 -11.75
N TRP A 504 -12.70 11.59 -12.68
CA TRP A 504 -11.56 12.35 -13.18
C TRP A 504 -11.32 13.53 -12.25
N ASP A 505 -10.30 13.40 -11.40
CA ASP A 505 -9.92 14.45 -10.47
C ASP A 505 -8.62 15.11 -10.91
N ALA A 506 -8.54 16.42 -10.80
CA ALA A 506 -7.35 17.14 -11.22
C ALA A 506 -6.27 17.05 -10.14
N VAL A 507 -5.02 16.87 -10.55
CA VAL A 507 -3.87 17.05 -9.66
C VAL A 507 -3.89 18.48 -9.11
N ALA A 508 -3.79 18.61 -7.79
CA ALA A 508 -3.67 19.89 -7.10
C ALA A 508 -2.21 20.22 -6.82
N GLU A 509 -1.46 19.22 -6.35
CA GLU A 509 -0.11 19.38 -5.86
C GLU A 509 0.69 18.09 -6.08
N VAL A 510 1.99 18.26 -6.35
CA VAL A 510 2.96 17.18 -6.50
C VAL A 510 4.16 17.54 -5.66
N GLU A 511 4.45 16.71 -4.66
CA GLU A 511 5.57 16.86 -3.73
C GLU A 511 6.58 15.75 -3.98
N GLU A 512 7.85 16.01 -3.68
CA GLU A 512 8.89 14.98 -3.65
C GLU A 512 9.14 14.56 -2.21
N ASP A 513 9.25 13.26 -1.99
CA ASP A 513 9.48 12.67 -0.67
C ASP A 513 10.41 11.45 -0.80
N GLU A 514 10.67 10.79 0.32
CA GLU A 514 11.33 9.49 0.36
C GLU A 514 10.61 8.52 1.28
N ALA A 515 10.19 7.40 0.71
CA ALA A 515 9.52 6.35 1.45
C ALA A 515 10.04 4.97 1.06
N GLU A 516 9.78 4.01 1.94
CA GLU A 516 9.87 2.61 1.59
C GLU A 516 8.79 2.28 0.56
N THR A 517 9.16 1.53 -0.47
CA THR A 517 8.26 1.24 -1.59
C THR A 517 8.26 -0.23 -1.95
N PHE A 518 7.08 -0.69 -2.35
CA PHE A 518 6.83 -2.07 -2.74
C PHE A 518 6.10 -2.08 -4.08
N ASP A 519 6.21 -3.18 -4.79
CA ASP A 519 5.48 -3.42 -6.03
C ASP A 519 4.93 -4.84 -6.05
N PHE A 520 3.83 -5.08 -6.74
CA PHE A 520 3.34 -6.43 -7.01
C PHE A 520 2.92 -6.61 -8.46
N VAL A 521 3.10 -7.82 -8.98
CA VAL A 521 2.82 -8.09 -10.39
C VAL A 521 1.40 -8.61 -10.55
N VAL A 522 0.58 -7.87 -11.30
CA VAL A 522 -0.75 -8.29 -11.81
C VAL A 522 -0.56 -8.81 -13.24
N PRO A 523 -0.66 -10.12 -13.53
CA PRO A 523 -0.24 -10.66 -14.83
C PRO A 523 -1.13 -10.30 -16.03
N GLY A 524 -2.41 -10.02 -15.81
CA GLY A 524 -3.37 -9.76 -16.89
C GLY A 524 -3.35 -8.31 -17.34
N THR A 525 -4.00 -7.43 -16.58
CA THR A 525 -4.09 -6.01 -16.93
C THR A 525 -2.91 -5.17 -16.48
N HIS A 526 -2.03 -5.71 -15.64
CA HIS A 526 -0.93 -4.98 -15.01
C HIS A 526 -1.39 -3.77 -14.21
N SER A 527 -2.65 -3.73 -13.81
CA SER A 527 -3.28 -2.58 -13.18
C SER A 527 -3.92 -2.93 -11.85
N PHE A 528 -3.96 -1.97 -10.95
CA PHE A 528 -4.65 -2.11 -9.68
C PHE A 528 -5.06 -0.73 -9.14
N VAL A 529 -6.06 -0.71 -8.26
CA VAL A 529 -6.51 0.51 -7.59
C VAL A 529 -5.89 0.60 -6.21
N ALA A 530 -5.13 1.66 -5.95
CA ALA A 530 -4.58 1.95 -4.62
C ALA A 530 -4.72 3.43 -4.27
N ASN A 531 -5.15 3.71 -3.03
CA ASN A 531 -5.58 5.03 -2.57
C ASN A 531 -6.54 5.74 -3.55
N GLY A 532 -7.35 4.95 -4.25
CA GLY A 532 -8.29 5.41 -5.26
C GLY A 532 -7.67 5.57 -6.65
N PHE A 533 -6.36 5.67 -6.82
CA PHE A 533 -5.75 5.84 -8.14
C PHE A 533 -5.71 4.51 -8.90
N TYR A 534 -5.94 4.57 -10.22
CA TYR A 534 -5.57 3.46 -11.11
C TYR A 534 -4.07 3.52 -11.40
N ASN A 535 -3.37 2.47 -10.98
CA ASN A 535 -1.92 2.28 -11.11
C ASN A 535 -1.60 1.26 -12.20
N HIS A 536 -0.38 1.27 -12.72
CA HIS A 536 0.08 0.27 -13.71
C HIS A 536 1.55 -0.14 -13.53
N ASN A 537 1.88 -1.39 -13.82
CA ASN A 537 3.24 -1.92 -13.77
C ASN A 537 3.74 -2.29 -15.18
N THR A 538 4.52 -1.42 -15.84
CA THR A 538 5.00 -1.64 -17.24
C THR A 538 6.47 -2.03 -17.28
N THR A 539 6.85 -3.11 -17.97
CA THR A 539 8.24 -3.50 -18.25
C THR A 539 8.68 -3.08 -19.68
N LEU A 540 9.98 -3.13 -20.00
CA LEU A 540 10.52 -2.82 -21.35
C LEU A 540 9.91 -3.70 -22.46
N ALA A 541 9.49 -4.92 -22.10
CA ALA A 541 8.76 -5.80 -23.00
C ALA A 541 7.42 -5.20 -23.45
N HIS A 542 6.75 -4.42 -22.61
CA HIS A 542 5.54 -3.70 -22.99
C HIS A 542 5.81 -2.54 -23.95
N ILE A 543 6.95 -1.85 -23.82
CA ILE A 543 7.36 -0.83 -24.81
C ILE A 543 7.57 -1.51 -26.18
N THR A 544 8.23 -2.68 -26.18
CA THR A 544 8.40 -3.47 -27.40
C THR A 544 7.06 -3.86 -28.03
N ALA A 545 6.09 -4.29 -27.22
CA ALA A 545 4.76 -4.67 -27.71
C ALA A 545 3.97 -3.46 -28.27
N GLU A 546 3.98 -2.33 -27.56
CA GLU A 546 3.29 -1.09 -27.96
C GLU A 546 3.80 -0.58 -29.31
N GLU A 547 5.13 -0.46 -29.46
CA GLU A 547 5.76 -0.01 -30.71
C GLU A 547 5.55 -0.97 -31.88
N MET A 548 5.37 -2.27 -31.59
CA MET A 548 5.03 -3.28 -32.59
C MET A 548 3.52 -3.35 -32.88
N GLY A 549 2.68 -2.62 -32.14
CA GLY A 549 1.22 -2.71 -32.23
C GLY A 549 0.66 -4.09 -31.88
N ALA A 550 1.38 -4.84 -31.03
CA ALA A 550 1.12 -6.23 -30.72
C ALA A 550 0.58 -6.42 -29.29
N LYS A 551 -0.21 -7.47 -29.05
CA LYS A 551 -0.61 -7.82 -27.69
C LYS A 551 0.56 -8.47 -26.95
N ILE A 552 0.69 -8.20 -25.66
CA ILE A 552 1.68 -8.85 -24.80
C ILE A 552 1.02 -9.86 -23.86
N VAL A 553 1.69 -10.99 -23.65
CA VAL A 553 1.34 -12.02 -22.68
C VAL A 553 2.54 -12.19 -21.75
N THR A 554 2.36 -11.91 -20.46
CA THR A 554 3.44 -11.87 -19.48
C THR A 554 3.43 -13.11 -18.57
N THR A 555 4.62 -13.63 -18.25
CA THR A 555 4.85 -14.72 -17.30
C THR A 555 6.27 -14.62 -16.72
N SER A 556 6.64 -15.54 -15.82
CA SER A 556 8.01 -15.66 -15.31
C SER A 556 8.52 -17.09 -15.36
N GLY A 557 9.85 -17.25 -15.40
CA GLY A 557 10.52 -18.55 -15.42
C GLY A 557 10.03 -19.51 -14.33
N PRO A 558 9.97 -19.08 -13.06
CA PRO A 558 9.50 -19.94 -11.97
C PRO A 558 8.03 -20.38 -12.09
N VAL A 559 7.16 -19.59 -12.73
CA VAL A 559 5.73 -19.91 -12.89
C VAL A 559 5.53 -21.04 -13.92
N LEU A 560 6.44 -21.18 -14.87
CA LEU A 560 6.39 -22.19 -15.92
C LEU A 560 7.12 -23.47 -15.49
N GLU A 561 6.53 -24.21 -14.55
CA GLU A 561 7.10 -25.46 -14.03
C GLU A 561 6.83 -26.68 -14.93
N LYS A 562 5.74 -26.66 -15.71
CA LYS A 562 5.25 -27.81 -16.48
C LYS A 562 5.04 -27.47 -17.95
N PRO A 563 5.35 -28.39 -18.89
CA PRO A 563 5.14 -28.15 -20.33
C PRO A 563 3.71 -27.78 -20.72
N ALA A 564 2.72 -28.29 -19.98
CA ALA A 564 1.31 -27.95 -20.18
C ALA A 564 1.03 -26.44 -19.97
N SER A 565 1.70 -25.82 -19.00
CA SER A 565 1.55 -24.39 -18.69
C SER A 565 2.08 -23.53 -19.84
N LEU A 566 3.27 -23.86 -20.36
CA LEU A 566 3.84 -23.17 -21.52
C LEU A 566 3.02 -23.42 -22.79
N SER A 567 2.58 -24.66 -23.02
CA SER A 567 1.79 -25.04 -24.20
C SER A 567 0.49 -24.24 -24.27
N GLY A 568 -0.22 -24.10 -23.14
CA GLY A 568 -1.46 -23.32 -23.08
C GLY A 568 -1.26 -21.84 -23.40
N VAL A 569 -0.15 -21.25 -22.95
CA VAL A 569 0.22 -19.86 -23.27
C VAL A 569 0.51 -19.72 -24.76
N LEU A 570 1.39 -20.57 -25.30
CA LEU A 570 1.83 -20.51 -26.70
C LEU A 570 0.67 -20.70 -27.69
N THR A 571 -0.27 -21.61 -27.41
CA THR A 571 -1.41 -21.88 -28.31
C THR A 571 -2.42 -20.73 -28.39
N ASN A 572 -2.39 -19.80 -27.42
CA ASN A 572 -3.30 -18.65 -27.37
C ASN A 572 -2.70 -17.38 -27.99
N LEU A 573 -1.43 -17.41 -28.44
CA LEU A 573 -0.78 -16.26 -29.06
C LEU A 573 -1.30 -16.05 -30.49
N GLU A 574 -1.59 -14.80 -30.82
CA GLU A 574 -1.89 -14.35 -32.18
C GLU A 574 -0.61 -14.00 -32.96
N GLU A 575 -0.75 -13.82 -34.27
CA GLU A 575 0.40 -13.48 -35.11
C GLU A 575 0.95 -12.09 -34.77
N GLY A 576 2.23 -12.03 -34.39
CA GLY A 576 2.91 -10.82 -33.97
C GLY A 576 2.87 -10.55 -32.46
N ASP A 577 2.12 -11.32 -31.67
CA ASP A 577 2.04 -11.14 -30.22
C ASP A 577 3.40 -11.31 -29.53
N VAL A 578 3.57 -10.61 -28.41
CA VAL A 578 4.77 -10.65 -27.57
C VAL A 578 4.53 -11.58 -26.38
N LEU A 579 5.35 -12.62 -26.22
CA LEU A 579 5.41 -13.42 -24.99
C LEU A 579 6.57 -12.92 -24.13
N PHE A 580 6.30 -12.32 -22.98
CA PHE A 580 7.32 -11.86 -22.05
C PHE A 580 7.53 -12.89 -20.92
N ILE A 581 8.77 -13.37 -20.76
CA ILE A 581 9.17 -14.26 -19.66
C ILE A 581 10.25 -13.56 -18.82
N ASP A 582 9.88 -13.10 -17.63
CA ASP A 582 10.84 -12.57 -16.66
C ASP A 582 11.59 -13.71 -15.95
N GLU A 583 12.80 -13.44 -15.46
CA GLU A 583 13.70 -14.45 -14.89
C GLU A 583 13.79 -15.74 -15.76
N ILE A 584 13.91 -15.58 -17.07
CA ILE A 584 13.84 -16.70 -18.03
C ILE A 584 14.88 -17.80 -17.74
N HIS A 585 15.98 -17.45 -17.06
CA HIS A 585 17.01 -18.39 -16.62
C HIS A 585 16.55 -19.39 -15.53
N ARG A 586 15.36 -19.19 -14.94
CA ARG A 586 14.78 -20.06 -13.92
C ARG A 586 13.72 -21.02 -14.46
N LEU A 587 13.57 -21.12 -15.78
CA LEU A 587 12.70 -22.13 -16.39
C LEU A 587 13.14 -23.54 -16.02
N ALA A 588 12.16 -24.43 -15.82
CA ALA A 588 12.46 -25.86 -15.69
C ALA A 588 13.02 -26.39 -17.02
N SER A 589 14.06 -27.23 -16.98
CA SER A 589 14.73 -27.73 -18.20
C SER A 589 13.76 -28.43 -19.17
N VAL A 590 12.76 -29.14 -18.64
CA VAL A 590 11.71 -29.80 -19.45
C VAL A 590 10.86 -28.78 -20.22
N VAL A 591 10.62 -27.59 -19.65
CA VAL A 591 9.86 -26.51 -20.29
C VAL A 591 10.72 -25.75 -21.28
N GLU A 592 12.01 -25.58 -20.98
CA GLU A 592 13.00 -25.00 -21.87
C GLU A 592 13.09 -25.77 -23.20
N GLU A 593 13.05 -27.10 -23.14
CA GLU A 593 13.03 -27.97 -24.32
C GLU A 593 11.85 -27.71 -25.26
N TYR A 594 10.66 -27.47 -24.70
CA TYR A 594 9.47 -27.14 -25.49
C TYR A 594 9.58 -25.75 -26.12
N LEU A 595 10.24 -24.82 -25.42
CA LEU A 595 10.45 -23.46 -25.90
C LEU A 595 11.40 -23.44 -27.10
N TYR A 596 12.34 -24.39 -27.22
CA TYR A 596 13.23 -24.50 -28.39
C TYR A 596 12.46 -24.65 -29.70
N SER A 597 11.55 -25.62 -29.77
CA SER A 597 10.74 -25.89 -30.96
C SER A 597 9.76 -24.76 -31.23
N ALA A 598 9.24 -24.14 -30.17
CA ALA A 598 8.34 -22.99 -30.31
C ALA A 598 9.03 -21.78 -30.94
N MET A 599 10.29 -21.52 -30.58
CA MET A 599 11.06 -20.38 -31.08
C MET A 599 11.60 -20.60 -32.50
N GLU A 600 12.03 -21.82 -32.85
CA GLU A 600 12.65 -22.11 -34.15
C GLU A 600 11.62 -22.38 -35.25
N ASP A 601 10.67 -23.27 -34.96
CA ASP A 601 9.78 -23.83 -35.99
C ASP A 601 8.33 -23.36 -35.83
N TYR A 602 8.03 -22.56 -34.79
CA TYR A 602 6.68 -22.22 -34.36
C TYR A 602 5.82 -23.49 -34.23
N ARG A 603 6.35 -24.51 -33.53
CA ARG A 603 5.66 -25.78 -33.28
C ARG A 603 5.99 -26.30 -31.88
N ILE A 604 5.05 -27.04 -31.30
CA ILE A 604 5.27 -27.78 -30.06
C ILE A 604 4.70 -29.18 -30.17
N ASP A 605 5.36 -30.16 -29.56
CA ASP A 605 4.95 -31.55 -29.55
C ASP A 605 4.34 -31.89 -28.19
N ILE A 606 3.01 -32.05 -28.14
CA ILE A 606 2.27 -32.31 -26.90
C ILE A 606 2.06 -33.82 -26.72
N LEU A 607 2.57 -34.36 -25.62
CA LEU A 607 2.29 -35.74 -25.20
C LEU A 607 0.86 -35.84 -24.63
N ILE A 608 0.01 -36.59 -25.33
CA ILE A 608 -1.32 -36.95 -24.84
C ILE A 608 -1.22 -38.35 -24.23
N ASP A 609 -1.54 -38.42 -22.93
CA ASP A 609 -1.58 -39.62 -22.10
C ASP A 609 -0.23 -40.10 -21.54
N SER A 610 -0.24 -40.66 -20.34
CA SER A 610 0.95 -41.14 -19.62
C SER A 610 0.97 -42.67 -19.55
N GLY A 611 1.68 -43.32 -20.49
CA GLY A 611 1.82 -44.78 -20.51
C GLY A 611 2.49 -45.32 -21.78
N PRO A 612 2.63 -46.65 -21.94
CA PRO A 612 3.27 -47.31 -23.09
C PRO A 612 2.57 -47.08 -24.45
N SER A 613 1.39 -46.45 -24.43
CA SER A 613 0.58 -46.11 -25.60
C SER A 613 0.42 -44.60 -25.77
N SER A 614 1.30 -43.79 -25.15
CA SER A 614 1.28 -42.33 -25.28
C SER A 614 1.40 -41.92 -26.75
N ARG A 615 0.63 -40.90 -27.14
CA ARG A 615 0.63 -40.36 -28.50
C ARG A 615 1.10 -38.92 -28.45
N THR A 616 2.10 -38.59 -29.25
CA THR A 616 2.56 -37.21 -29.42
C THR A 616 1.74 -36.55 -30.53
N VAL A 617 1.16 -35.39 -30.23
CA VAL A 617 0.45 -34.55 -31.19
C VAL A 617 1.24 -33.28 -31.41
N GLN A 618 1.64 -33.03 -32.66
CA GLN A 618 2.31 -31.81 -33.05
C GLN A 618 1.29 -30.69 -33.28
N VAL A 619 1.49 -29.55 -32.63
CA VAL A 619 0.67 -28.35 -32.75
C VAL A 619 1.49 -27.25 -33.42
N LYS A 620 0.93 -26.63 -34.46
CA LYS A 620 1.53 -25.48 -35.13
C LYS A 620 1.09 -24.19 -34.43
N LEU A 621 2.05 -23.34 -34.09
CA LEU A 621 1.87 -22.03 -33.48
C LEU A 621 1.82 -20.92 -34.54
N LYS A 622 1.26 -19.78 -34.16
CA LYS A 622 1.37 -18.54 -34.93
C LYS A 622 2.74 -17.89 -34.66
N PRO A 623 3.33 -17.16 -35.63
CA PRO A 623 4.55 -16.41 -35.40
C PRO A 623 4.38 -15.40 -34.26
N PHE A 624 5.29 -15.40 -33.29
CA PHE A 624 5.23 -14.54 -32.11
C PHE A 624 6.63 -14.03 -31.74
N THR A 625 6.73 -13.04 -30.87
CA THR A 625 7.99 -12.53 -30.34
C THR A 625 8.16 -12.92 -28.88
N LEU A 626 9.09 -13.83 -28.57
CA LEU A 626 9.53 -14.05 -27.19
C LEU A 626 10.44 -12.90 -26.73
N VAL A 627 10.11 -12.26 -25.60
CA VAL A 627 10.99 -11.36 -24.86
C VAL A 627 11.39 -12.04 -23.55
N GLY A 628 12.66 -12.40 -23.39
CA GLY A 628 13.18 -12.96 -22.13
C GLY A 628 13.90 -11.88 -21.33
N ALA A 629 13.69 -11.82 -20.02
CA ALA A 629 14.50 -10.98 -19.12
C ALA A 629 15.33 -11.83 -18.15
N THR A 630 16.59 -11.46 -17.93
CA THR A 630 17.48 -12.13 -16.97
C THR A 630 18.51 -11.16 -16.40
N THR A 631 18.90 -11.32 -15.13
CA THR A 631 20.02 -10.56 -14.56
C THR A 631 21.36 -11.00 -15.15
N ARG A 632 21.47 -12.27 -15.56
CA ARG A 632 22.69 -12.87 -16.10
C ARG A 632 22.38 -13.75 -17.31
N LYS A 633 22.88 -13.33 -18.47
CA LYS A 633 22.80 -14.12 -19.70
C LYS A 633 23.54 -15.47 -19.62
N GLY A 634 24.55 -15.58 -18.77
CA GLY A 634 25.32 -16.81 -18.58
C GLY A 634 24.57 -17.94 -17.89
N LEU A 635 23.42 -17.65 -17.26
CA LEU A 635 22.57 -18.66 -16.62
C LEU A 635 21.63 -19.35 -17.61
N LEU A 636 21.45 -18.81 -18.82
CA LEU A 636 20.69 -19.47 -19.87
C LEU A 636 21.53 -20.61 -20.46
N THR A 637 20.87 -21.72 -20.81
CA THR A 637 21.55 -22.77 -21.55
C THR A 637 21.99 -22.25 -22.93
N ALA A 638 23.10 -22.80 -23.44
CA ALA A 638 23.60 -22.43 -24.77
C ALA A 638 22.53 -22.62 -25.88
N PRO A 639 21.72 -23.69 -25.88
CA PRO A 639 20.59 -23.84 -26.80
C PRO A 639 19.57 -22.70 -26.71
N LEU A 640 19.08 -22.34 -25.53
CA LEU A 640 18.07 -21.28 -25.41
C LEU A 640 18.62 -19.93 -25.89
N ARG A 641 19.84 -19.61 -25.45
CA ARG A 641 20.51 -18.36 -25.78
C ARG A 641 20.70 -18.16 -27.28
N ALA A 642 21.03 -19.22 -28.01
CA ALA A 642 21.27 -19.16 -29.46
C ALA A 642 20.02 -18.83 -30.29
N ARG A 643 18.82 -18.93 -29.70
CA ARG A 643 17.53 -18.70 -30.39
C ARG A 643 17.01 -17.27 -30.23
N PHE A 644 17.69 -16.44 -29.44
CA PHE A 644 17.40 -15.00 -29.40
C PHE A 644 18.10 -14.30 -30.56
N GLY A 645 17.33 -13.74 -31.49
CA GLY A 645 17.84 -12.99 -32.63
C GLY A 645 18.29 -11.57 -32.26
N ILE A 646 17.75 -11.02 -31.17
CA ILE A 646 18.12 -9.72 -30.62
C ILE A 646 18.59 -9.92 -29.18
N ASP A 647 19.76 -9.35 -28.88
CA ASP A 647 20.47 -9.56 -27.62
C ASP A 647 20.84 -8.18 -27.05
N LEU A 648 20.08 -7.71 -26.07
CA LEU A 648 20.22 -6.36 -25.51
C LEU A 648 20.82 -6.44 -24.11
N ARG A 649 22.11 -6.13 -24.05
CA ARG A 649 22.86 -5.98 -22.80
C ARG A 649 22.66 -4.57 -22.27
N PHE A 650 22.19 -4.46 -21.03
CA PHE A 650 22.30 -3.24 -20.26
C PHE A 650 23.63 -3.27 -19.50
N ASP A 651 24.56 -2.45 -19.98
CA ASP A 651 25.79 -2.18 -19.26
C ASP A 651 25.57 -1.07 -18.22
N TYR A 652 26.53 -0.99 -17.30
CA TYR A 652 26.62 0.13 -16.39
C TYR A 652 26.86 1.43 -17.18
N TYR A 653 26.26 2.50 -16.69
CA TYR A 653 26.34 3.82 -17.30
C TYR A 653 27.73 4.43 -17.00
N PRO A 654 28.39 5.03 -18.00
CA PRO A 654 29.59 5.84 -17.77
C PRO A 654 29.29 6.99 -16.78
N ALA A 655 30.31 7.42 -16.05
CA ALA A 655 30.19 8.51 -15.08
C ALA A 655 29.67 9.80 -15.74
N GLU A 656 30.04 10.08 -17.00
CA GLU A 656 29.59 11.25 -17.75
C GLU A 656 28.09 11.20 -18.06
N VAL A 657 27.56 10.02 -18.41
CA VAL A 657 26.12 9.84 -18.64
C VAL A 657 25.36 9.88 -17.31
N LEU A 658 25.96 9.35 -16.24
CA LEU A 658 25.41 9.47 -14.91
C LEU A 658 25.44 10.91 -14.41
N GLN A 659 26.43 11.72 -14.78
CA GLN A 659 26.47 13.15 -14.45
C GLN A 659 25.25 13.85 -15.04
N GLU A 660 24.89 13.61 -16.31
CA GLU A 660 23.66 14.17 -16.89
C GLU A 660 22.40 13.73 -16.10
N ILE A 661 22.38 12.50 -15.60
CA ILE A 661 21.30 11.98 -14.76
C ILE A 661 21.32 12.67 -13.39
N VAL A 662 22.48 12.87 -12.77
CA VAL A 662 22.66 13.54 -11.48
C VAL A 662 22.27 15.01 -11.60
N GLU A 663 22.73 15.74 -12.62
CA GLU A 663 22.37 17.14 -12.90
C GLU A 663 20.88 17.28 -13.16
N ARG A 664 20.31 16.41 -14.00
CA ARG A 664 18.87 16.39 -14.26
C ARG A 664 18.10 16.14 -12.97
N SER A 665 18.53 15.17 -12.17
CA SER A 665 17.89 14.86 -10.88
C SER A 665 18.07 15.98 -9.86
N ALA A 666 19.21 16.65 -9.83
CA ALA A 666 19.46 17.81 -8.97
C ALA A 666 18.54 18.98 -9.37
N GLY A 667 18.39 19.23 -10.68
CA GLY A 667 17.43 20.21 -11.20
C GLY A 667 15.98 19.85 -10.87
N ILE A 668 15.62 18.56 -10.91
CA ILE A 668 14.30 18.08 -10.47
C ILE A 668 14.09 18.31 -8.97
N LEU A 669 15.11 18.03 -8.16
CA LEU A 669 15.11 18.15 -6.70
C LEU A 669 15.33 19.59 -6.20
N SER A 670 15.50 20.55 -7.10
CA SER A 670 15.87 21.94 -6.80
C SER A 670 17.13 22.07 -5.93
N ILE A 671 18.10 21.17 -6.15
CA ILE A 671 19.41 21.19 -5.49
C ILE A 671 20.36 21.97 -6.39
N GLU A 672 21.00 23.02 -5.85
CA GLU A 672 22.10 23.66 -6.56
C GLU A 672 23.33 22.73 -6.51
N ILE A 673 23.84 22.34 -7.67
CA ILE A 673 25.00 21.46 -7.83
C ILE A 673 25.90 22.03 -8.91
N THR A 674 27.22 21.98 -8.71
CA THR A 674 28.18 22.30 -9.77
C THR A 674 28.43 21.08 -10.64
N ASP A 675 28.83 21.28 -11.90
CA ASP A 675 29.17 20.18 -12.81
C ASP A 675 30.18 19.21 -12.17
N ASP A 676 31.21 19.74 -11.49
CA ASP A 676 32.22 18.93 -10.80
C ASP A 676 31.64 18.15 -9.60
N GLY A 677 30.70 18.74 -8.84
CA GLY A 677 29.99 18.04 -7.76
C GLY A 677 29.06 16.94 -8.28
N ALA A 678 28.40 17.17 -9.42
CA ALA A 678 27.57 16.16 -10.07
C ALA A 678 28.41 15.00 -10.62
N PHE A 679 29.57 15.30 -11.20
CA PHE A 679 30.53 14.30 -11.64
C PHE A 679 31.09 13.48 -10.48
N GLU A 680 31.37 14.11 -9.34
CA GLU A 680 31.86 13.44 -8.13
C GLU A 680 30.86 12.40 -7.60
N VAL A 681 29.59 12.77 -7.54
CA VAL A 681 28.52 11.82 -7.20
C VAL A 681 28.41 10.72 -8.25
N ALA A 682 28.41 11.09 -9.53
CA ALA A 682 28.24 10.16 -10.63
C ALA A 682 29.35 9.11 -10.72
N ARG A 683 30.62 9.50 -10.53
CA ARG A 683 31.76 8.57 -10.59
C ARG A 683 31.71 7.51 -9.48
N ARG A 684 31.22 7.85 -8.28
CA ARG A 684 31.09 6.92 -7.14
C ARG A 684 29.81 6.08 -7.17
N SER A 685 29.02 6.15 -8.25
CA SER A 685 27.69 5.54 -8.33
C SER A 685 27.65 4.13 -8.93
N ARG A 686 28.81 3.48 -9.06
CA ARG A 686 28.96 2.14 -9.64
C ARG A 686 28.32 1.97 -11.01
N GLY A 687 28.29 3.05 -11.79
CA GLY A 687 27.63 3.07 -13.09
C GLY A 687 26.12 2.75 -13.05
N THR A 688 25.45 2.96 -11.92
CA THR A 688 24.00 2.74 -11.79
C THR A 688 23.24 4.04 -11.49
N PRO A 689 22.21 4.39 -12.29
CA PRO A 689 21.37 5.55 -12.04
C PRO A 689 20.68 5.53 -10.67
N ARG A 690 20.39 4.32 -10.16
CA ARG A 690 19.77 4.14 -8.85
C ARG A 690 20.71 4.56 -7.71
N VAL A 691 21.98 4.13 -7.74
CA VAL A 691 22.97 4.53 -6.73
C VAL A 691 23.29 6.02 -6.88
N ALA A 692 23.40 6.55 -8.10
CA ALA A 692 23.64 7.97 -8.34
C ALA A 692 22.61 8.89 -7.69
N ASN A 693 21.33 8.58 -7.89
CA ASN A 693 20.26 9.35 -7.26
C ASN A 693 20.23 9.19 -5.73
N ARG A 694 20.66 8.04 -5.18
CA ARG A 694 20.77 7.82 -3.74
C ARG A 694 21.89 8.67 -3.14
N LEU A 695 23.06 8.66 -3.78
CA LEU A 695 24.25 9.39 -3.34
C LEU A 695 24.01 10.91 -3.41
N LEU A 696 23.46 11.42 -4.52
CA LEU A 696 23.11 12.83 -4.69
C LEU A 696 22.28 13.38 -3.51
N ARG A 697 21.27 12.61 -3.07
CA ARG A 697 20.38 13.03 -1.99
C ARG A 697 21.07 13.10 -0.64
N ARG A 698 21.97 12.15 -0.37
CA ARG A 698 22.77 12.19 0.84
C ARG A 698 23.75 13.34 0.82
N THR A 699 24.42 13.56 -0.31
CA THR A 699 25.32 14.70 -0.50
C THR A 699 24.63 16.04 -0.30
N ARG A 700 23.37 16.17 -0.72
CA ARG A 700 22.54 17.37 -0.42
C ARG A 700 22.40 17.60 1.08
N ASP A 701 22.07 16.57 1.85
CA ASP A 701 21.87 16.72 3.30
C ASP A 701 23.13 17.29 3.97
N PHE A 702 24.32 16.91 3.49
CA PHE A 702 25.60 17.52 3.93
C PHE A 702 25.78 18.95 3.43
N ALA A 703 25.44 19.23 2.17
CA ALA A 703 25.53 20.59 1.61
C ALA A 703 24.66 21.61 2.35
N GLU A 704 23.48 21.19 2.83
CA GLU A 704 22.55 22.04 3.60
C GLU A 704 22.98 22.26 5.05
N VAL A 705 23.63 21.27 5.67
CA VAL A 705 24.00 21.32 7.10
C VAL A 705 25.41 21.89 7.31
N GLU A 706 26.35 21.52 6.44
CA GLU A 706 27.78 21.82 6.59
C GLU A 706 28.32 22.76 5.50
N GLY A 707 27.54 23.02 4.45
CA GLY A 707 27.89 23.90 3.33
C GLY A 707 26.99 25.13 3.17
N GLU A 708 27.03 25.74 1.99
CA GLU A 708 26.21 26.91 1.61
C GLU A 708 24.92 26.50 0.86
N GLY A 709 24.52 25.24 0.92
CA GLY A 709 23.36 24.70 0.17
C GLY A 709 23.64 24.35 -1.29
N VAL A 710 24.90 24.50 -1.75
CA VAL A 710 25.36 24.09 -3.09
C VAL A 710 26.25 22.87 -2.96
N ILE A 711 25.96 21.81 -3.73
CA ILE A 711 26.83 20.64 -3.83
C ILE A 711 27.98 20.98 -4.77
N THR A 712 29.15 21.23 -4.18
CA THR A 712 30.44 21.33 -4.88
C THR A 712 31.17 19.99 -4.84
N GLU A 713 32.29 19.88 -5.58
CA GLU A 713 33.19 18.71 -5.51
C GLU A 713 33.62 18.42 -4.07
N ASP A 714 34.09 19.43 -3.33
CA ASP A 714 34.56 19.28 -1.94
C ASP A 714 33.45 18.76 -1.00
N ILE A 715 32.23 19.26 -1.16
CA ILE A 715 31.07 18.83 -0.36
C ILE A 715 30.67 17.39 -0.75
N ALA A 716 30.71 17.07 -2.04
CA ALA A 716 30.44 15.73 -2.53
C ALA A 716 31.46 14.72 -2.02
N ASP A 717 32.74 15.01 -2.11
CA ASP A 717 33.81 14.17 -1.56
C ASP A 717 33.63 13.94 -0.05
N HIS A 718 33.41 15.02 0.71
CA HIS A 718 33.22 14.92 2.15
C HIS A 718 32.00 14.07 2.53
N ALA A 719 30.86 14.33 1.89
CA ALA A 719 29.63 13.61 2.15
C ALA A 719 29.73 12.13 1.78
N LEU A 720 30.35 11.81 0.65
CA LEU A 720 30.50 10.43 0.17
C LEU A 720 31.48 9.67 1.06
N GLY A 721 32.58 10.30 1.50
CA GLY A 721 33.49 9.74 2.49
C GLY A 721 32.79 9.45 3.83
N ALA A 722 31.91 10.34 4.30
CA ALA A 722 31.14 10.13 5.52
C ALA A 722 30.07 9.02 5.42
N LEU A 723 29.69 8.62 4.21
CA LEU A 723 28.78 7.51 3.93
C LEU A 723 29.51 6.18 3.72
N ASP A 724 30.80 6.15 4.02
CA ASP A 724 31.71 5.03 3.74
C ASP A 724 31.69 4.66 2.24
N VAL A 725 31.61 5.66 1.35
CA VAL A 725 31.72 5.50 -0.11
C VAL A 725 33.01 6.14 -0.60
N ASP A 726 33.98 5.31 -0.92
CA ASP A 726 35.30 5.77 -1.36
C ASP A 726 35.31 6.37 -2.77
N GLU A 727 36.46 6.87 -3.20
CA GLU A 727 36.67 7.48 -4.54
C GLU A 727 36.32 6.54 -5.71
N GLU A 728 36.33 5.23 -5.47
CA GLU A 728 36.03 4.17 -6.45
C GLU A 728 34.57 3.68 -6.32
N GLY A 729 33.79 4.28 -5.42
CA GLY A 729 32.38 3.96 -5.18
C GLY A 729 32.16 2.69 -4.33
N LEU A 730 33.18 2.11 -3.71
CA LEU A 730 33.03 0.93 -2.85
C LEU A 730 32.38 1.31 -1.52
N ASP A 731 31.47 0.46 -1.02
CA ASP A 731 30.88 0.62 0.32
C ASP A 731 31.55 -0.28 1.37
N ASP A 732 31.16 -0.13 2.64
CA ASP A 732 31.66 -0.97 3.76
C ASP A 732 31.61 -2.47 3.47
N MET A 733 30.59 -2.98 2.75
CA MET A 733 30.52 -4.40 2.43
C MET A 733 31.48 -4.79 1.31
N ASP A 734 31.62 -3.96 0.26
CA ASP A 734 32.64 -4.15 -0.77
C ASP A 734 34.05 -4.18 -0.15
N THR A 735 34.34 -3.20 0.72
CA THR A 735 35.58 -3.13 1.50
C THR A 735 35.78 -4.38 2.34
N ARG A 736 34.74 -4.82 3.07
CA ARG A 736 34.79 -6.04 3.89
C ARG A 736 35.04 -7.29 3.06
N ILE A 737 34.44 -7.40 1.86
CA ILE A 737 34.66 -8.51 0.93
C ILE A 737 36.12 -8.55 0.47
N LEU A 738 36.66 -7.42 -0.01
CA LEU A 738 38.02 -7.34 -0.50
C LEU A 738 39.06 -7.54 0.60
N LEU A 739 38.90 -6.88 1.76
CA LEU A 739 39.79 -7.06 2.90
C LEU A 739 39.75 -8.48 3.45
N THR A 740 38.56 -9.10 3.55
CA THR A 740 38.46 -10.51 3.94
C THR A 740 39.18 -11.42 2.94
N LEU A 741 39.05 -11.13 1.64
CA LEU A 741 39.75 -11.87 0.60
C LEU A 741 41.27 -11.74 0.71
N ILE A 742 41.77 -10.54 1.02
CA ILE A 742 43.19 -10.24 1.15
C ILE A 742 43.77 -10.78 2.47
N GLU A 743 43.16 -10.45 3.61
CA GLU A 743 43.70 -10.71 4.94
C GLU A 743 43.42 -12.14 5.42
N ASN A 744 42.17 -12.62 5.27
CA ASN A 744 41.77 -13.93 5.80
C ASN A 744 42.09 -15.06 4.83
N PHE A 745 42.09 -14.78 3.52
CA PHE A 745 42.36 -15.77 2.48
C PHE A 745 43.66 -15.52 1.71
N GLY A 746 44.49 -14.56 2.14
CA GLY A 746 45.81 -14.29 1.53
C GLY A 746 45.75 -13.81 0.08
N GLY A 747 44.64 -13.21 -0.34
CA GLY A 747 44.36 -12.87 -1.74
C GLY A 747 43.59 -13.93 -2.51
N GLY A 748 43.23 -15.05 -1.88
CA GLY A 748 42.56 -16.19 -2.51
C GLY A 748 43.54 -17.25 -3.07
N PRO A 749 43.04 -18.26 -3.80
CA PRO A 749 41.66 -18.45 -4.20
C PRO A 749 40.77 -18.97 -3.05
N THR A 750 39.59 -18.36 -2.87
CA THR A 750 38.57 -18.84 -1.90
C THR A 750 37.22 -19.10 -2.59
N GLY A 751 36.50 -20.13 -2.14
CA GLY A 751 35.16 -20.44 -2.67
C GLY A 751 34.11 -19.42 -2.20
N LEU A 752 33.07 -19.19 -3.01
CA LEU A 752 31.97 -18.26 -2.69
C LEU A 752 31.39 -18.53 -1.30
N ASN A 753 31.13 -19.80 -0.99
CA ASN A 753 30.53 -20.19 0.28
C ASN A 753 31.44 -19.83 1.46
N ASN A 754 32.75 -20.03 1.34
CA ASN A 754 33.70 -19.68 2.39
C ASN A 754 33.79 -18.18 2.59
N LEU A 755 33.88 -17.42 1.49
CA LEU A 755 33.88 -15.95 1.53
C LEU A 755 32.59 -15.43 2.17
N SER A 756 31.44 -15.99 1.78
CA SER A 756 30.12 -15.60 2.29
C SER A 756 29.97 -15.80 3.79
N VAL A 757 30.46 -16.92 4.33
CA VAL A 757 30.46 -17.19 5.76
C VAL A 757 31.38 -16.24 6.51
N SER A 758 32.54 -15.91 5.94
CA SER A 758 33.51 -15.01 6.58
C SER A 758 33.03 -13.56 6.67
N VAL A 759 32.32 -13.06 5.66
CA VAL A 759 31.78 -11.69 5.67
C VAL A 759 30.38 -11.59 6.28
N GLY A 760 29.74 -12.73 6.58
CA GLY A 760 28.41 -12.79 7.18
C GLY A 760 27.26 -12.51 6.22
N GLU A 761 27.43 -12.79 4.92
CA GLU A 761 26.47 -12.46 3.86
C GLU A 761 26.05 -13.73 3.08
N ASN A 762 24.93 -13.68 2.34
CA ASN A 762 24.52 -14.81 1.52
C ASN A 762 25.41 -14.94 0.26
N ALA A 763 25.79 -16.18 -0.08
CA ALA A 763 26.59 -16.50 -1.27
C ALA A 763 25.99 -15.91 -2.56
N GLY A 764 24.68 -16.05 -2.77
CA GLY A 764 23.97 -15.47 -3.90
C GLY A 764 24.04 -13.95 -3.90
N THR A 765 23.86 -13.29 -2.75
CA THR A 765 23.99 -11.83 -2.64
C THR A 765 25.38 -11.34 -3.01
N ILE A 766 26.44 -11.99 -2.53
CA ILE A 766 27.82 -11.66 -2.93
C ILE A 766 27.98 -11.81 -4.44
N GLU A 767 27.52 -12.92 -5.00
CA GLU A 767 27.68 -13.23 -6.41
C GLU A 767 26.87 -12.31 -7.34
N GLU A 768 25.72 -11.83 -6.89
CA GLU A 768 24.73 -11.13 -7.71
C GLU A 768 24.69 -9.62 -7.48
N VAL A 769 25.07 -9.14 -6.29
CA VAL A 769 25.00 -7.72 -5.91
C VAL A 769 26.38 -7.07 -5.92
N TYR A 770 27.39 -7.71 -5.31
CA TYR A 770 28.69 -7.08 -5.04
C TYR A 770 29.76 -7.45 -6.08
N GLU A 771 29.96 -8.76 -6.33
CA GLU A 771 30.99 -9.25 -7.26
C GLU A 771 30.92 -8.64 -8.68
N PRO A 772 29.75 -8.35 -9.29
CA PRO A 772 29.71 -7.79 -10.64
C PRO A 772 30.50 -6.49 -10.78
N TYR A 773 30.37 -5.57 -9.81
CA TYR A 773 31.09 -4.30 -9.83
C TYR A 773 32.57 -4.50 -9.54
N LEU A 774 32.89 -5.26 -8.48
CA LEU A 774 34.28 -5.53 -8.08
C LEU A 774 35.10 -6.24 -9.17
N ILE A 775 34.47 -7.12 -9.95
CA ILE A 775 35.11 -7.78 -11.09
C ILE A 775 35.29 -6.81 -12.26
N GLN A 776 34.25 -6.02 -12.56
CA GLN A 776 34.30 -5.07 -13.67
C GLN A 776 35.37 -4.00 -13.46
N GLU A 777 35.48 -3.48 -12.23
CA GLU A 777 36.53 -2.55 -11.83
C GLU A 777 37.88 -3.27 -11.57
N GLY A 778 37.97 -4.59 -11.71
CA GLY A 778 39.25 -5.29 -11.59
C GLY A 778 39.84 -5.28 -10.18
N PHE A 779 39.01 -5.18 -9.14
CA PHE A 779 39.41 -5.42 -7.75
C PHE A 779 39.51 -6.92 -7.44
N MET A 780 38.71 -7.74 -8.12
CA MET A 780 38.71 -9.19 -7.93
C MET A 780 38.52 -9.96 -9.23
N GLU A 781 38.89 -11.23 -9.24
CA GLU A 781 38.67 -12.14 -10.36
C GLU A 781 38.06 -13.46 -9.88
N ARG A 782 37.24 -14.08 -10.73
CA ARG A 782 36.74 -15.45 -10.54
C ARG A 782 37.64 -16.44 -11.28
N THR A 783 38.30 -17.32 -10.54
CA THR A 783 39.06 -18.45 -11.10
C THR A 783 38.32 -19.77 -10.86
N PRO A 784 38.67 -20.86 -11.58
CA PRO A 784 38.14 -22.19 -11.30
C PRO A 784 38.38 -22.68 -9.86
N ARG A 785 39.40 -22.14 -9.17
CA ARG A 785 39.77 -22.50 -7.79
C ARG A 785 39.05 -21.63 -6.74
N GLY A 786 38.43 -20.52 -7.14
CA GLY A 786 37.84 -19.54 -6.22
C GLY A 786 38.06 -18.09 -6.66
N ARG A 787 37.61 -17.16 -5.83
CA ARG A 787 37.80 -15.71 -6.00
C ARG A 787 39.20 -15.34 -5.59
N ILE A 788 39.84 -14.47 -6.35
CA ILE A 788 41.15 -13.88 -6.01
C ILE A 788 41.05 -12.36 -5.98
N ALA A 789 41.77 -11.72 -5.08
CA ALA A 789 41.95 -10.27 -5.07
C ALA A 789 43.03 -9.92 -6.10
N LEU A 790 42.74 -8.93 -6.93
CA LEU A 790 43.68 -8.44 -7.94
C LEU A 790 44.56 -7.32 -7.37
N ARG A 791 45.67 -6.99 -8.05
CA ARG A 791 46.61 -5.94 -7.60
C ARG A 791 45.92 -4.61 -7.28
N ARG A 792 44.86 -4.25 -8.02
CA ARG A 792 44.09 -3.02 -7.76
C ARG A 792 43.51 -2.99 -6.34
N ALA A 793 42.99 -4.10 -5.83
CA ALA A 793 42.48 -4.19 -4.46
C ALA A 793 43.58 -4.01 -3.41
N TYR A 794 44.75 -4.59 -3.62
CA TYR A 794 45.89 -4.36 -2.73
C TYR A 794 46.32 -2.89 -2.72
N HIS A 795 46.51 -2.30 -3.90
CA HIS A 795 46.90 -0.90 -4.02
C HIS A 795 45.87 0.06 -3.43
N HIS A 796 44.58 -0.23 -3.61
CA HIS A 796 43.51 0.60 -3.09
C HIS A 796 43.47 0.64 -1.55
N PHE A 797 43.84 -0.44 -0.86
CA PHE A 797 43.96 -0.47 0.60
C PHE A 797 45.39 -0.22 1.12
N ASP A 798 46.28 0.32 0.28
CA ASP A 798 47.70 0.54 0.60
C ASP A 798 48.45 -0.72 1.10
N LEU A 799 48.04 -1.89 0.63
CA LEU A 799 48.64 -3.18 0.95
C LEU A 799 49.62 -3.62 -0.14
N THR A 800 50.67 -4.34 0.26
CA THR A 800 51.63 -4.91 -0.69
C THR A 800 51.04 -6.19 -1.30
N PRO A 801 50.86 -6.27 -2.64
CA PRO A 801 50.47 -7.51 -3.27
C PRO A 801 51.55 -8.58 -3.04
N PRO A 802 51.19 -9.87 -2.91
CA PRO A 802 52.17 -10.94 -2.81
C PRO A 802 53.10 -10.91 -4.04
N GLU A 803 54.42 -11.06 -3.81
CA GLU A 803 55.40 -11.12 -4.89
C GLU A 803 55.03 -12.24 -5.87
N GLU A 804 55.04 -11.96 -7.17
CA GLU A 804 54.95 -13.01 -8.17
C GLU A 804 56.13 -13.94 -7.96
N GLU A 805 55.88 -15.17 -7.51
CA GLU A 805 56.81 -16.27 -7.74
C GLU A 805 56.98 -16.36 -9.26
N ASP A 806 58.11 -15.85 -9.73
CA ASP A 806 58.56 -15.94 -11.10
C ASP A 806 58.63 -17.43 -11.44
N LEU A 807 57.57 -17.97 -12.09
CA LEU A 807 57.44 -19.38 -12.48
C LEU A 807 58.46 -19.81 -13.56
N PHE A 808 59.48 -18.98 -13.80
CA PHE A 808 60.64 -19.23 -14.65
C PHE A 808 61.99 -19.04 -13.93
N GLY A 809 62.02 -19.14 -12.59
CA GLY A 809 63.25 -19.38 -11.80
C GLY A 809 63.74 -20.82 -11.87
#